data_AF-A0A355KVR5-F1
#
_entry.id   AF-A0A355KVR5-F1
#
_cell.length_a   1.000
_cell.length_b   1.000
_cell.length_c   1.000
_cell.angle_alpha   90.00
_cell.angle_beta   90.00
_cell.angle_gamma   90.00
#
_symmetry.space_group_name_H-M   'P 1'
#
loop_
_entity.id
_entity.type
_entity.pdbx_description
1 polymer ?
#
loop_
_entity_poly.entity_id
_entity_poly.type
_entity_poly.pdbx_seq_one_letter_code
_entity_poly.pdbx_strand_id
1 'polypeptide(L)'
;MFFKKSISLLLTVITFCFSFVYNVSAFDNDNDDYNFTNLIVFAKFNDEEEFIDRDYGETVRKITDNSYNTAEYNVSDYFYSVSSGKVKMKSLFLFDNGGSLTLSRKRAYYASQSDENPDGYANSREQAERLYQLKEDWSQAINNLVKKEISDYDGKEKYNLDELDKNNDGYIDLITIIYKPTEQTNISVEWASPLWNYRDQTNLVEIQTDKKTIQSRAYVQMTKDYKYLYTDTKGNKITAIGVNCHETAHAFGLYDLYQSSYQPVGYMSAMGKHTTEVAQFISVKEREALGWINNKNIYHILNEGDYSLKPVIDGLTDNVIGYKMDIPEINKTLYLEYRRFDGKGSKYDSQKKELFLANGSKIKGLSLKSGLVCYLLKTGIKFPNNMQSSVNNWNYSVAGGQYNNKPDAAVSLGEEIEITDGLYINVTEMTENELTFHIEGNFFNSSSLPSVNGVEITTFPDKICVGESYNFNANVLGKNNPPQTIIWSIENNTDDKTTIDEKGKLFIGENEKSNEITVIASYENKFSDKKIISVERKSHDFEYHKAVKATCETDGNFEYYHCRECGKYFVDMGETFEETTIENMIIKKTGHIPGEWKVVKPATSEENGIMEQRCVGCNKLMASKEYGFYPENPKENVKTFLNNFKNLIKKFFEIIKNILIGR
;
A
#
# COMPACT_ATOMS: atom_id res chain seq x y z
N MET A 1 -23.53 -36.62 36.84
CA MET A 1 -22.80 -35.33 36.84
C MET A 1 -21.27 -35.47 37.01
N PHE A 2 -20.69 -36.66 36.88
CA PHE A 2 -19.23 -36.89 36.95
C PHE A 2 -18.57 -37.24 35.60
N PHE A 3 -19.34 -37.44 34.52
CA PHE A 3 -18.81 -37.80 33.19
C PHE A 3 -18.61 -36.62 32.23
N LYS A 4 -19.24 -35.46 32.49
CA LYS A 4 -19.04 -34.23 31.69
C LYS A 4 -17.84 -33.39 32.15
N LYS A 5 -17.32 -33.59 33.36
CA LYS A 5 -16.13 -32.87 33.86
C LYS A 5 -14.80 -33.55 33.51
N SER A 6 -14.78 -34.86 33.21
CA SER A 6 -13.55 -35.58 32.85
C SER A 6 -13.15 -35.43 31.37
N ILE A 7 -14.11 -35.19 30.46
CA ILE A 7 -13.82 -34.92 29.04
C ILE A 7 -13.32 -33.49 28.83
N SER A 8 -13.81 -32.52 29.62
CA SER A 8 -13.31 -31.14 29.59
C SER A 8 -11.86 -31.04 30.06
N LEU A 9 -11.44 -31.84 31.05
CA LEU A 9 -10.07 -31.82 31.56
C LEU A 9 -9.08 -32.51 30.60
N LEU A 10 -9.50 -33.56 29.89
CA LEU A 10 -8.68 -34.26 28.90
C LEU A 10 -8.47 -33.42 27.61
N LEU A 11 -9.49 -32.65 27.18
CA LEU A 11 -9.36 -31.71 26.07
C LEU A 11 -8.54 -30.46 26.44
N THR A 12 -8.58 -30.01 27.69
CA THR A 12 -7.76 -28.87 28.13
C THR A 12 -6.27 -29.23 28.21
N VAL A 13 -5.94 -30.47 28.62
CA VAL A 13 -4.54 -30.94 28.67
C VAL A 13 -3.97 -31.24 27.28
N ILE A 14 -4.78 -31.73 26.33
CA ILE A 14 -4.33 -31.91 24.93
C ILE A 14 -4.15 -30.55 24.24
N THR A 15 -4.99 -29.56 24.54
CA THR A 15 -4.81 -28.19 24.00
C THR A 15 -3.60 -27.48 24.62
N PHE A 16 -3.28 -27.75 25.90
CA PHE A 16 -2.11 -27.16 26.57
C PHE A 16 -0.76 -27.85 26.20
N CYS A 17 -0.78 -29.13 25.80
CA CYS A 17 0.40 -29.84 25.31
C CYS A 17 0.73 -29.55 23.82
N PHE A 18 -0.24 -29.12 23.00
CA PHE A 18 0.05 -28.63 21.63
C PHE A 18 0.63 -27.20 21.59
N SER A 19 0.51 -26.44 22.69
CA SER A 19 1.13 -25.12 22.85
C SER A 19 2.57 -25.14 23.39
N PHE A 20 3.19 -26.31 23.57
CA PHE A 20 4.57 -26.42 24.10
C PHE A 20 5.57 -27.15 23.19
N VAL A 21 5.20 -27.44 21.92
CA VAL A 21 6.10 -28.08 20.93
C VAL A 21 6.36 -27.21 19.68
N TYR A 22 5.90 -25.96 19.65
CA TYR A 22 6.27 -24.97 18.61
C TYR A 22 7.25 -23.90 19.12
N ASN A 23 8.22 -24.30 19.93
CA ASN A 23 9.42 -23.50 20.18
C ASN A 23 10.61 -24.44 20.21
N VAL A 24 11.05 -24.87 19.03
CA VAL A 24 12.44 -24.97 18.56
C VAL A 24 12.34 -25.50 17.13
N SER A 25 12.08 -24.60 16.20
CA SER A 25 12.55 -24.75 14.82
C SER A 25 13.01 -23.37 14.37
N ALA A 26 14.14 -23.35 13.70
CA ALA A 26 14.85 -22.17 13.25
C ALA A 26 13.94 -21.19 12.52
N PHE A 27 14.33 -19.91 12.57
CA PHE A 27 13.94 -18.83 11.66
C PHE A 27 13.36 -19.33 10.32
N ASP A 28 12.03 -19.45 10.25
CA ASP A 28 11.28 -19.49 8.99
C ASP A 28 10.39 -18.26 8.98
N ASN A 29 10.62 -17.43 7.96
CA ASN A 29 10.16 -16.06 7.82
C ASN A 29 8.89 -16.03 6.95
N ASP A 30 7.88 -16.85 7.29
CA ASP A 30 6.66 -17.03 6.48
C ASP A 30 5.51 -16.09 6.93
N ASN A 31 5.72 -14.79 6.76
CA ASN A 31 4.63 -13.84 6.54
C ASN A 31 5.18 -12.70 5.67
N ASP A 32 4.81 -12.72 4.39
CA ASP A 32 5.17 -11.77 3.32
C ASP A 32 4.55 -10.37 3.55
N ASP A 33 4.84 -9.74 4.70
CA ASP A 33 4.34 -8.41 5.06
C ASP A 33 5.25 -7.31 4.47
N TYR A 34 5.28 -7.22 3.14
CA TYR A 34 5.94 -6.15 2.41
C TYR A 34 4.90 -5.17 1.84
N ASN A 35 5.27 -3.89 1.74
CA ASN A 35 4.36 -2.80 1.38
C ASN A 35 4.87 -1.90 0.25
N PHE A 36 5.96 -2.31 -0.40
CA PHE A 36 6.55 -1.61 -1.53
C PHE A 36 7.23 -2.62 -2.46
N THR A 37 6.98 -2.55 -3.75
CA THR A 37 7.55 -3.50 -4.71
C THR A 37 8.56 -2.83 -5.65
N ASN A 38 9.74 -3.44 -5.79
CA ASN A 38 10.70 -3.04 -6.80
C ASN A 38 10.73 -4.10 -7.92
N LEU A 39 10.23 -3.74 -9.11
CA LEU A 39 10.29 -4.60 -10.29
C LEU A 39 11.67 -4.53 -10.92
N ILE A 40 12.48 -5.57 -10.72
CA ILE A 40 13.77 -5.74 -11.37
C ILE A 40 13.57 -6.35 -12.76
N VAL A 41 14.15 -5.68 -13.76
CA VAL A 41 14.12 -6.10 -15.16
C VAL A 41 15.55 -6.15 -15.67
N PHE A 42 16.00 -7.34 -16.05
CA PHE A 42 17.27 -7.47 -16.77
C PHE A 42 17.07 -7.17 -18.25
N ALA A 43 17.97 -6.38 -18.83
CA ALA A 43 17.91 -6.00 -20.23
C ALA A 43 19.26 -6.20 -20.93
N LYS A 44 19.21 -6.68 -22.17
CA LYS A 44 20.36 -6.77 -23.07
C LYS A 44 20.04 -6.10 -24.40
N PHE A 45 21.05 -5.56 -25.08
CA PHE A 45 20.88 -4.97 -26.40
C PHE A 45 20.76 -6.07 -27.48
N ASN A 46 20.23 -5.76 -28.65
CA ASN A 46 19.94 -6.78 -29.68
C ASN A 46 21.17 -7.51 -30.22
N ASP A 47 22.36 -6.94 -30.07
CA ASP A 47 23.66 -7.48 -30.44
C ASP A 47 24.35 -8.24 -29.31
N GLU A 48 23.63 -8.48 -28.21
CA GLU A 48 24.19 -9.08 -27.01
C GLU A 48 23.61 -10.47 -26.68
N GLU A 49 24.52 -11.37 -26.33
CA GLU A 49 24.26 -12.67 -25.70
C GLU A 49 23.58 -12.51 -24.33
N GLU A 50 22.82 -13.53 -23.92
CA GLU A 50 22.24 -13.64 -22.57
C GLU A 50 23.33 -13.60 -21.47
N PHE A 51 22.98 -13.07 -20.30
CA PHE A 51 23.90 -12.86 -19.19
C PHE A 51 23.37 -13.27 -17.81
N ILE A 52 22.06 -13.40 -17.62
CA ILE A 52 21.49 -13.53 -16.26
C ILE A 52 21.78 -14.87 -15.57
N ASP A 53 22.15 -15.88 -16.35
CA ASP A 53 22.56 -17.22 -15.88
C ASP A 53 24.08 -17.45 -15.91
N ARG A 54 24.87 -16.41 -16.25
CA ARG A 54 26.32 -16.49 -16.12
C ARG A 54 26.70 -16.66 -14.66
N ASP A 55 27.62 -17.58 -14.42
CA ASP A 55 28.01 -18.02 -13.08
C ASP A 55 29.34 -17.37 -12.64
N TYR A 56 29.30 -16.70 -11.48
CA TYR A 56 30.46 -16.11 -10.79
C TYR A 56 30.68 -16.79 -9.42
N GLY A 57 30.34 -18.07 -9.32
CA GLY A 57 30.13 -18.84 -8.09
C GLY A 57 28.68 -18.81 -7.59
N GLU A 58 27.89 -17.87 -8.12
CA GLU A 58 26.43 -17.83 -8.13
C GLU A 58 26.00 -17.18 -9.45
N THR A 59 24.78 -17.45 -9.90
CA THR A 59 24.26 -16.82 -11.13
C THR A 59 24.02 -15.32 -10.94
N VAL A 60 24.10 -14.55 -12.03
CA VAL A 60 23.81 -13.10 -12.02
C VAL A 60 22.45 -12.79 -11.38
N ARG A 61 21.40 -13.57 -11.69
CA ARG A 61 20.08 -13.42 -11.06
C ARG A 61 20.12 -13.63 -9.54
N LYS A 62 20.89 -14.61 -9.05
CA LYS A 62 21.03 -14.88 -7.61
C LYS A 62 21.83 -13.79 -6.90
N ILE A 63 22.94 -13.35 -7.48
CA ILE A 63 23.75 -12.25 -6.95
C ILE A 63 22.92 -10.96 -6.85
N THR A 64 22.08 -10.71 -7.86
CA THR A 64 21.18 -9.56 -7.86
C THR A 64 20.12 -9.69 -6.77
N ASP A 65 19.46 -10.84 -6.64
CA ASP A 65 18.54 -11.11 -5.54
C ASP A 65 19.19 -10.93 -4.16
N ASN A 66 20.40 -11.43 -3.96
CA ASN A 66 21.17 -11.20 -2.74
C ASN A 66 21.37 -9.71 -2.48
N SER A 67 21.76 -8.94 -3.51
CA SER A 67 22.02 -7.50 -3.40
C SER A 67 20.76 -6.67 -3.08
N TYR A 68 19.57 -7.18 -3.40
CA TYR A 68 18.31 -6.45 -3.25
C TYR A 68 17.40 -6.95 -2.13
N ASN A 69 17.45 -8.25 -1.80
CA ASN A 69 16.49 -8.90 -0.91
C ASN A 69 17.16 -9.64 0.28
N THR A 70 18.22 -10.43 0.06
CA THR A 70 18.54 -11.53 1.00
C THR A 70 19.89 -11.42 1.73
N ALA A 71 20.89 -10.71 1.20
CA ALA A 71 22.19 -10.59 1.85
C ALA A 71 22.17 -9.74 3.12
N GLU A 72 23.22 -9.83 3.94
CA GLU A 72 23.35 -9.02 5.17
C GLU A 72 23.24 -7.51 4.92
N TYR A 73 23.84 -7.05 3.81
CA TYR A 73 23.68 -5.70 3.28
C TYR A 73 22.93 -5.82 1.96
N ASN A 74 21.71 -5.30 1.92
CA ASN A 74 20.90 -5.32 0.71
C ASN A 74 20.02 -4.06 0.65
N VAL A 75 19.49 -3.77 -0.56
CA VAL A 75 18.70 -2.55 -0.79
C VAL A 75 17.41 -2.54 0.03
N SER A 76 16.68 -3.65 0.11
CA SER A 76 15.44 -3.72 0.88
C SER A 76 15.66 -3.41 2.36
N ASP A 77 16.63 -4.07 2.99
CA ASP A 77 16.96 -3.90 4.40
C ASP A 77 17.55 -2.51 4.70
N TYR A 78 18.28 -1.90 3.76
CA TYR A 78 18.68 -0.50 3.87
C TYR A 78 17.47 0.42 4.00
N PHE A 79 16.49 0.30 3.10
CA PHE A 79 15.28 1.13 3.13
C PHE A 79 14.37 0.83 4.32
N TYR A 80 14.30 -0.43 4.77
CA TYR A 80 13.66 -0.77 6.04
C TYR A 80 14.33 -0.03 7.21
N SER A 81 15.66 -0.02 7.23
CA SER A 81 16.45 0.58 8.31
C SER A 81 16.28 2.10 8.35
N VAL A 82 16.47 2.80 7.22
CA VAL A 82 16.40 4.27 7.17
C VAL A 82 14.97 4.81 7.28
N SER A 83 13.96 4.03 6.85
CA SER A 83 12.55 4.43 6.92
C SER A 83 11.90 4.19 8.28
N SER A 84 12.65 3.63 9.22
CA SER A 84 12.12 3.21 10.51
C SER A 84 11.02 2.15 10.40
N GLY A 85 11.25 1.16 9.53
CA GLY A 85 10.32 0.05 9.28
C GLY A 85 9.07 0.40 8.46
N LYS A 86 8.95 1.64 7.98
CA LYS A 86 7.81 2.09 7.15
C LYS A 86 7.87 1.58 5.72
N VAL A 87 9.08 1.39 5.17
CA VAL A 87 9.29 0.82 3.83
C VAL A 87 9.77 -0.61 4.02
N LYS A 88 8.92 -1.57 3.66
CA LYS A 88 9.24 -2.99 3.60
C LYS A 88 9.24 -3.37 2.13
N MET A 89 10.42 -3.29 1.52
CA MET A 89 10.57 -3.46 0.07
C MET A 89 10.74 -4.95 -0.28
N LYS A 90 10.09 -5.42 -1.35
CA LYS A 90 10.40 -6.70 -1.97
C LYS A 90 10.77 -6.47 -3.43
N SER A 91 11.92 -6.98 -3.86
CA SER A 91 12.30 -6.93 -5.27
C SER A 91 11.85 -8.20 -5.98
N LEU A 92 11.04 -8.05 -7.01
CA LEU A 92 10.50 -9.12 -7.85
C LEU A 92 11.00 -8.97 -9.28
N PHE A 93 10.94 -10.04 -10.06
CA PHE A 93 11.60 -10.11 -11.37
C PHE A 93 10.60 -10.30 -12.50
N LEU A 94 10.86 -9.61 -13.62
CA LEU A 94 10.18 -9.84 -14.89
C LEU A 94 11.17 -10.42 -15.90
N PHE A 95 10.80 -11.55 -16.49
CA PHE A 95 11.62 -12.25 -17.48
C PHE A 95 10.91 -12.36 -18.83
N ASP A 96 11.68 -12.37 -19.91
CA ASP A 96 11.21 -12.73 -21.25
C ASP A 96 11.58 -14.20 -21.51
N ASN A 97 10.60 -15.09 -21.48
CA ASN A 97 10.80 -16.54 -21.65
C ASN A 97 11.90 -17.13 -20.73
N GLY A 98 11.99 -16.61 -19.50
CA GLY A 98 13.00 -17.00 -18.50
C GLY A 98 14.35 -16.27 -18.61
N GLY A 99 14.54 -15.49 -19.69
CA GLY A 99 15.73 -14.68 -19.97
C GLY A 99 15.53 -13.19 -19.68
N SER A 100 16.54 -12.40 -20.06
CA SER A 100 16.50 -10.94 -20.05
C SER A 100 15.66 -10.38 -21.20
N LEU A 101 15.12 -9.17 -21.03
CA LEU A 101 14.50 -8.44 -22.14
C LEU A 101 15.54 -8.11 -23.20
N THR A 102 15.21 -8.34 -24.48
CA THR A 102 16.04 -7.88 -25.59
C THR A 102 15.52 -6.53 -26.11
N LEU A 103 16.35 -5.49 -26.00
CA LEU A 103 16.07 -4.16 -26.52
C LEU A 103 16.20 -4.13 -28.05
N SER A 104 15.47 -3.25 -28.72
CA SER A 104 15.37 -3.23 -30.18
C SER A 104 16.63 -2.73 -30.89
N ARG A 105 17.49 -1.97 -30.20
CA ARG A 105 18.71 -1.37 -30.75
C ARG A 105 19.99 -1.96 -30.16
N LYS A 106 21.11 -1.70 -30.83
CA LYS A 106 22.46 -2.04 -30.37
C LYS A 106 22.89 -1.13 -29.24
N ARG A 107 23.77 -1.60 -28.34
CA ARG A 107 24.34 -0.76 -27.27
C ARG A 107 25.03 0.49 -27.82
N ALA A 108 25.81 0.31 -28.89
CA ALA A 108 26.60 1.33 -29.57
C ALA A 108 25.81 2.60 -29.94
N TYR A 109 24.52 2.45 -30.28
CA TYR A 109 23.62 3.56 -30.63
C TYR A 109 23.38 4.54 -29.47
N TYR A 110 23.46 4.04 -28.24
CA TYR A 110 23.26 4.80 -27.01
C TYR A 110 24.58 5.28 -26.38
N ALA A 111 25.72 5.05 -27.06
CA ALA A 111 27.05 5.51 -26.65
C ALA A 111 27.54 6.68 -27.53
N SER A 112 28.60 7.36 -27.11
CA SER A 112 29.16 8.50 -27.84
C SER A 112 29.73 8.07 -29.20
N GLN A 113 29.57 8.92 -30.22
CA GLN A 113 30.14 8.68 -31.54
C GLN A 113 31.67 8.77 -31.51
N SER A 114 32.33 7.88 -32.26
CA SER A 114 33.78 7.90 -32.52
C SER A 114 34.08 7.21 -33.85
N ASP A 115 35.34 7.23 -34.30
CA ASP A 115 35.78 6.46 -35.48
C ASP A 115 35.53 4.94 -35.31
N GLU A 116 35.58 4.44 -34.06
CA GLU A 116 35.32 3.05 -33.70
C GLU A 116 33.84 2.75 -33.39
N ASN A 117 33.03 3.81 -33.18
CA ASN A 117 31.59 3.76 -32.96
C ASN A 117 30.86 4.82 -33.81
N PRO A 118 30.74 4.63 -35.14
CA PRO A 118 30.10 5.60 -36.01
C PRO A 118 28.59 5.75 -35.77
N ASP A 119 27.95 4.76 -35.15
CA ASP A 119 26.50 4.69 -34.89
C ASP A 119 26.08 5.46 -33.62
N GLY A 120 27.04 5.96 -32.83
CA GLY A 120 26.80 6.69 -31.58
C GLY A 120 26.21 8.09 -31.78
N TYR A 121 25.88 8.76 -30.68
CA TYR A 121 25.41 10.16 -30.71
C TYR A 121 26.56 11.16 -30.89
N ALA A 122 26.37 12.16 -31.74
CA ALA A 122 27.41 13.11 -32.11
C ALA A 122 27.50 14.35 -31.19
N ASN A 123 26.41 14.66 -30.46
CA ASN A 123 26.28 15.89 -29.69
C ASN A 123 25.26 15.74 -28.55
N SER A 124 25.18 16.75 -27.67
CA SER A 124 24.30 16.74 -26.49
C SER A 124 22.80 16.70 -26.81
N ARG A 125 22.38 17.23 -27.97
CA ARG A 125 20.99 17.12 -28.41
C ARG A 125 20.65 15.66 -28.75
N GLU A 126 21.47 15.03 -29.57
CA GLU A 126 21.30 13.61 -29.88
C GLU A 126 21.42 12.74 -28.63
N GLN A 127 22.35 13.05 -27.72
CA GLN A 127 22.48 12.37 -26.42
C GLN A 127 21.16 12.38 -25.63
N ALA A 128 20.50 13.54 -25.53
CA ALA A 128 19.20 13.68 -24.86
C ALA A 128 18.08 12.92 -25.61
N GLU A 129 18.10 12.94 -26.95
CA GLU A 129 17.19 12.14 -27.78
C GLU A 129 17.40 10.62 -27.55
N ARG A 130 18.66 10.16 -27.48
CA ARG A 130 19.02 8.76 -27.20
C ARG A 130 18.61 8.32 -25.80
N LEU A 131 18.71 9.22 -24.82
CA LEU A 131 18.24 8.99 -23.45
C LEU A 131 16.75 8.64 -23.44
N TYR A 132 15.93 9.47 -24.11
CA TYR A 132 14.50 9.24 -24.23
C TYR A 132 14.18 7.98 -25.04
N GLN A 133 14.89 7.74 -26.13
CA GLN A 133 14.70 6.54 -26.95
C GLN A 133 15.03 5.26 -26.21
N LEU A 134 16.07 5.24 -25.36
CA LEU A 134 16.39 4.09 -24.53
C LEU A 134 15.22 3.80 -23.57
N LYS A 135 14.65 4.87 -23.00
CA LYS A 135 13.48 4.82 -22.14
C LYS A 135 12.25 4.24 -22.83
N GLU A 136 11.99 4.67 -24.07
CA GLU A 136 10.94 4.08 -24.90
C GLU A 136 11.21 2.61 -25.23
N ASP A 137 12.46 2.26 -25.56
CA ASP A 137 12.86 0.93 -26.02
C ASP A 137 12.58 -0.13 -24.94
N TRP A 138 13.09 0.06 -23.71
CA TRP A 138 12.83 -0.90 -22.64
C TRP A 138 11.36 -0.88 -22.18
N SER A 139 10.68 0.27 -22.23
CA SER A 139 9.25 0.35 -21.89
C SER A 139 8.39 -0.43 -22.88
N GLN A 140 8.69 -0.28 -24.18
CA GLN A 140 8.03 -1.05 -25.24
C GLN A 140 8.34 -2.54 -25.14
N ALA A 141 9.58 -2.92 -24.82
CA ALA A 141 9.95 -4.32 -24.59
C ALA A 141 9.11 -4.94 -23.46
N ILE A 142 8.94 -4.23 -22.33
CA ILE A 142 8.06 -4.68 -21.23
C ILE A 142 6.60 -4.78 -21.72
N ASN A 143 6.10 -3.77 -22.42
CA ASN A 143 4.69 -3.72 -22.84
C ASN A 143 4.33 -4.82 -23.85
N ASN A 144 5.28 -5.19 -24.72
CA ASN A 144 5.08 -6.17 -25.78
C ASN A 144 5.22 -7.63 -25.33
N LEU A 145 5.58 -7.89 -24.08
CA LEU A 145 5.64 -9.25 -23.54
C LEU A 145 4.27 -9.93 -23.69
N VAL A 146 4.26 -11.11 -24.34
CA VAL A 146 3.07 -11.93 -24.53
C VAL A 146 2.43 -12.31 -23.19
N LYS A 147 3.26 -12.52 -22.18
CA LYS A 147 2.83 -12.83 -20.81
C LYS A 147 3.69 -12.06 -19.81
N LYS A 148 3.07 -11.18 -19.04
CA LYS A 148 3.72 -10.41 -17.97
C LYS A 148 3.59 -11.19 -16.66
N GLU A 149 4.36 -12.26 -16.50
CA GLU A 149 4.46 -12.96 -15.21
C GLU A 149 5.64 -12.42 -14.42
N ILE A 150 5.38 -12.01 -13.18
CA ILE A 150 6.42 -11.65 -12.23
C ILE A 150 6.69 -12.81 -11.27
N SER A 151 7.94 -12.92 -10.83
CA SER A 151 8.39 -14.04 -10.01
C SER A 151 9.49 -13.64 -9.03
N ASP A 152 9.87 -14.58 -8.19
CA ASP A 152 11.19 -14.59 -7.57
C ASP A 152 12.31 -14.71 -8.63
N TYR A 153 13.56 -14.66 -8.16
CA TYR A 153 14.73 -14.55 -9.03
C TYR A 153 14.94 -15.79 -9.92
N ASP A 154 14.60 -16.99 -9.45
CA ASP A 154 14.76 -18.25 -10.21
C ASP A 154 13.48 -18.68 -10.94
N GLY A 155 12.39 -17.93 -10.77
CA GLY A 155 11.14 -18.12 -11.50
C GLY A 155 10.24 -19.22 -10.92
N LYS A 156 10.55 -19.80 -9.76
CA LYS A 156 9.74 -20.84 -9.13
C LYS A 156 8.48 -20.29 -8.49
N GLU A 157 8.60 -19.19 -7.74
CA GLU A 157 7.47 -18.56 -7.09
C GLU A 157 6.87 -17.47 -7.99
N LYS A 158 5.55 -17.51 -8.19
CA LYS A 158 4.84 -16.57 -9.07
C LYS A 158 3.99 -15.62 -8.24
N TYR A 159 3.99 -14.35 -8.63
CA TYR A 159 3.24 -13.29 -7.96
C TYR A 159 2.21 -12.67 -8.91
N ASN A 160 1.11 -12.15 -8.35
CA ASN A 160 0.12 -11.42 -9.10
C ASN A 160 0.66 -10.04 -9.51
N LEU A 161 0.30 -9.53 -10.68
CA LEU A 161 0.69 -8.19 -11.14
C LEU A 161 0.16 -7.06 -10.24
N ASP A 162 -0.92 -7.29 -9.48
CA ASP A 162 -1.39 -6.40 -8.42
C ASP A 162 -0.30 -6.10 -7.37
N GLU A 163 0.66 -6.99 -7.20
CA GLU A 163 1.75 -6.80 -6.24
C GLU A 163 2.69 -5.66 -6.64
N LEU A 164 2.66 -5.18 -7.90
CA LEU A 164 3.50 -4.09 -8.36
C LEU A 164 3.11 -2.71 -7.83
N ASP A 165 1.92 -2.58 -7.25
CA ASP A 165 1.38 -1.34 -6.67
C ASP A 165 0.81 -1.63 -5.27
N LYS A 166 1.72 -1.82 -4.30
CA LYS A 166 1.33 -2.20 -2.93
C LYS A 166 0.62 -1.09 -2.19
N ASN A 167 0.96 0.16 -2.49
CA ASN A 167 0.35 1.32 -1.87
C ASN A 167 -1.01 1.70 -2.51
N ASN A 168 -1.38 1.04 -3.61
CA ASN A 168 -2.63 1.17 -4.36
C ASN A 168 -2.86 2.58 -4.94
N ASP A 169 -1.81 3.33 -5.28
CA ASP A 169 -1.89 4.68 -5.82
C ASP A 169 -2.07 4.75 -7.34
N GLY A 170 -2.11 3.59 -8.01
CA GLY A 170 -2.29 3.48 -9.46
C GLY A 170 -0.98 3.42 -10.24
N TYR A 171 0.16 3.49 -9.55
CA TYR A 171 1.48 3.42 -10.16
C TYR A 171 2.25 2.19 -9.70
N ILE A 172 3.08 1.66 -10.61
CA ILE A 172 4.12 0.71 -10.22
C ILE A 172 5.03 1.40 -9.20
N ASP A 173 5.20 0.77 -8.04
CA ASP A 173 5.95 1.32 -6.91
C ASP A 173 7.36 1.75 -7.32
N LEU A 174 8.11 0.84 -7.96
CA LEU A 174 9.41 1.12 -8.58
C LEU A 174 9.75 0.12 -9.69
N ILE A 175 10.43 0.59 -10.75
CA ILE A 175 11.10 -0.26 -11.74
C ILE A 175 12.60 -0.05 -11.65
N THR A 176 13.37 -1.14 -11.59
CA THR A 176 14.83 -1.14 -11.70
C THR A 176 15.26 -1.88 -12.96
N ILE A 177 15.82 -1.16 -13.93
CA ILE A 177 16.39 -1.74 -15.15
C ILE A 177 17.88 -2.03 -14.93
N ILE A 178 18.29 -3.28 -15.07
CA ILE A 178 19.69 -3.72 -14.99
C ILE A 178 20.14 -4.15 -16.38
N TYR A 179 20.96 -3.31 -17.02
CA TYR A 179 21.56 -3.64 -18.30
C TYR A 179 22.69 -4.65 -18.13
N LYS A 180 22.85 -5.52 -19.13
CA LYS A 180 24.05 -6.36 -19.27
C LYS A 180 25.31 -5.49 -19.12
N PRO A 181 26.35 -5.94 -18.41
CA PRO A 181 27.63 -5.24 -18.37
C PRO A 181 28.24 -5.15 -19.78
N THR A 182 28.81 -4.00 -20.15
CA THR A 182 29.47 -3.87 -21.46
C THR A 182 30.77 -4.68 -21.50
N GLU A 183 30.92 -5.46 -22.57
CA GLU A 183 32.19 -6.14 -22.95
C GLU A 183 32.82 -5.46 -24.17
N GLN A 184 32.12 -4.47 -24.75
CA GLN A 184 32.55 -3.73 -25.94
C GLN A 184 33.66 -2.73 -25.55
N THR A 185 34.81 -2.81 -26.21
CA THR A 185 35.96 -1.92 -25.98
C THR A 185 35.97 -0.70 -26.90
N ASN A 186 35.11 -0.68 -27.92
CA ASN A 186 35.02 0.35 -28.95
C ASN A 186 34.00 1.46 -28.63
N ILE A 187 33.36 1.40 -27.46
CA ILE A 187 32.36 2.40 -27.02
C ILE A 187 32.84 3.10 -25.75
N SER A 188 32.55 4.40 -25.63
CA SER A 188 32.77 5.18 -24.41
C SER A 188 31.44 5.52 -23.74
N VAL A 189 31.40 5.41 -22.42
CA VAL A 189 30.25 5.77 -21.58
C VAL A 189 30.73 6.85 -20.61
N GLU A 190 30.51 8.10 -21.00
CA GLU A 190 30.88 9.26 -20.19
C GLU A 190 29.72 9.72 -19.29
N TRP A 191 30.00 10.70 -18.43
CA TRP A 191 28.98 11.35 -17.62
C TRP A 191 27.84 11.90 -18.49
N ALA A 192 26.60 11.75 -18.02
CA ALA A 192 25.36 12.04 -18.75
C ALA A 192 25.06 11.15 -19.98
N SER A 193 25.88 10.11 -20.24
CA SER A 193 25.55 9.11 -21.26
C SER A 193 24.19 8.43 -20.97
N PRO A 194 23.39 8.09 -22.00
CA PRO A 194 22.19 7.28 -21.83
C PRO A 194 22.40 5.97 -21.09
N LEU A 195 23.62 5.41 -21.16
CA LEU A 195 24.01 4.17 -20.49
C LEU A 195 24.53 4.37 -19.06
N TRP A 196 24.58 5.62 -18.57
CA TRP A 196 24.99 5.94 -17.21
C TRP A 196 23.95 5.47 -16.19
N ASN A 197 24.36 5.26 -14.94
CA ASN A 197 23.44 4.93 -13.84
C ASN A 197 22.74 6.21 -13.41
N TYR A 198 21.40 6.26 -13.48
CA TYR A 198 20.62 7.39 -12.97
C TYR A 198 19.16 6.96 -12.76
N ARG A 199 18.39 7.84 -12.11
CA ARG A 199 16.93 7.76 -11.95
C ARG A 199 16.21 8.77 -12.84
N ASP A 200 15.07 8.39 -13.42
CA ASP A 200 14.16 9.31 -14.13
C ASP A 200 12.69 8.90 -13.98
N GLN A 201 11.77 9.69 -14.53
CA GLN A 201 10.32 9.44 -14.54
C GLN A 201 9.82 9.06 -15.94
N THR A 202 8.82 8.20 -15.94
CA THR A 202 8.13 7.75 -17.15
C THR A 202 6.81 7.11 -16.78
N ASN A 203 5.82 7.27 -17.65
CA ASN A 203 4.52 6.59 -17.63
C ASN A 203 4.35 5.66 -18.83
N LEU A 204 5.44 5.31 -19.50
CA LEU A 204 5.41 4.55 -20.76
C LEU A 204 5.16 3.05 -20.56
N VAL A 205 5.30 2.51 -19.35
CA VAL A 205 4.92 1.13 -19.05
C VAL A 205 3.50 1.12 -18.54
N GLU A 206 2.65 0.32 -19.17
CA GLU A 206 1.26 0.12 -18.78
C GLU A 206 0.99 -1.38 -18.60
N ILE A 207 0.48 -1.73 -17.41
CA ILE A 207 0.21 -3.10 -17.04
C ILE A 207 -1.25 -3.20 -16.61
N GLN A 208 -1.99 -4.06 -17.30
CA GLN A 208 -3.32 -4.47 -16.87
C GLN A 208 -3.16 -5.53 -15.79
N THR A 209 -3.60 -5.20 -14.57
CA THR A 209 -3.72 -6.16 -13.46
C THR A 209 -5.16 -6.68 -13.40
N ASP A 210 -5.42 -7.61 -12.48
CA ASP A 210 -6.76 -8.15 -12.23
C ASP A 210 -7.73 -7.06 -11.73
N LYS A 211 -7.21 -6.07 -11.00
CA LYS A 211 -8.01 -5.01 -10.38
C LYS A 211 -8.07 -3.73 -11.21
N LYS A 212 -6.96 -3.34 -11.83
CA LYS A 212 -6.83 -2.03 -12.47
C LYS A 212 -5.71 -1.99 -13.50
N THR A 213 -5.68 -0.92 -14.27
CA THR A 213 -4.50 -0.56 -15.06
C THR A 213 -3.56 0.24 -14.16
N ILE A 214 -2.29 -0.16 -14.11
CA ILE A 214 -1.22 0.59 -13.43
C ILE A 214 -0.19 1.08 -14.44
N GLN A 215 0.42 2.22 -14.14
CA GLN A 215 1.45 2.83 -14.99
C GLN A 215 2.77 2.97 -14.25
N SER A 216 3.88 3.01 -14.98
CA SER A 216 5.15 3.44 -14.36
C SER A 216 5.08 4.91 -13.93
N ARG A 217 5.93 5.26 -12.96
CA ARG A 217 6.10 6.65 -12.47
C ARG A 217 7.56 7.02 -12.36
N ALA A 218 8.34 6.16 -11.71
CA ALA A 218 9.77 6.34 -11.50
C ALA A 218 10.48 5.04 -11.89
N TYR A 219 11.69 5.18 -12.41
CA TYR A 219 12.57 4.05 -12.63
C TYR A 219 14.00 4.41 -12.26
N VAL A 220 14.74 3.38 -11.89
CA VAL A 220 16.19 3.41 -11.77
C VAL A 220 16.77 2.59 -12.91
N GLN A 221 17.82 3.08 -13.54
CA GLN A 221 18.60 2.27 -14.48
C GLN A 221 20.04 2.14 -14.03
N MET A 222 20.62 0.97 -14.28
CA MET A 222 21.99 0.70 -13.87
C MET A 222 22.68 -0.36 -14.71
N THR A 223 24.00 -0.24 -14.81
CA THR A 223 24.92 -1.29 -15.23
C THR A 223 25.68 -1.79 -14.01
N LYS A 224 25.85 -3.11 -13.89
CA LYS A 224 26.60 -3.75 -12.80
C LYS A 224 27.90 -4.34 -13.29
N ASP A 225 28.89 -4.39 -12.42
CA ASP A 225 30.11 -5.15 -12.66
C ASP A 225 30.11 -6.38 -11.75
N TYR A 226 30.14 -7.56 -12.36
CA TYR A 226 30.17 -8.85 -11.67
C TYR A 226 31.59 -9.41 -11.54
N LYS A 227 32.62 -8.69 -12.01
CA LYS A 227 34.03 -9.06 -11.80
C LYS A 227 34.50 -8.77 -10.38
N TYR A 228 33.89 -7.78 -9.72
CA TYR A 228 34.21 -7.37 -8.36
C TYR A 228 33.01 -7.61 -7.44
N LEU A 229 32.96 -8.83 -6.90
CA LEU A 229 31.92 -9.26 -5.97
C LEU A 229 32.43 -9.26 -4.54
N TYR A 230 31.48 -9.16 -3.62
CA TYR A 230 31.70 -9.26 -2.20
C TYR A 230 30.89 -10.41 -1.63
N THR A 231 31.37 -10.98 -0.54
CA THR A 231 30.69 -12.05 0.19
C THR A 231 30.33 -11.55 1.59
N ASP A 232 29.09 -11.76 2.02
CA ASP A 232 28.67 -11.46 3.39
C ASP A 232 29.03 -12.57 4.38
N THR A 233 28.70 -12.41 5.67
CA THR A 233 28.98 -13.42 6.71
C THR A 233 28.21 -14.73 6.52
N LYS A 234 27.16 -14.74 5.70
CA LYS A 234 26.33 -15.91 5.40
C LYS A 234 26.78 -16.64 4.13
N GLY A 235 27.77 -16.10 3.43
CA GLY A 235 28.28 -16.67 2.18
C GLY A 235 27.57 -16.17 0.93
N ASN A 236 26.60 -15.26 1.04
CA ASN A 236 25.91 -14.70 -0.12
C ASN A 236 26.85 -13.79 -0.91
N LYS A 237 26.83 -13.92 -2.23
CA LYS A 237 27.57 -13.01 -3.11
C LYS A 237 26.72 -11.81 -3.50
N ILE A 238 27.28 -10.61 -3.40
CA ILE A 238 26.63 -9.35 -3.77
C ILE A 238 27.50 -8.46 -4.63
N THR A 239 26.85 -7.57 -5.37
CA THR A 239 27.47 -6.36 -5.93
C THR A 239 27.57 -5.28 -4.85
N ALA A 240 28.43 -4.28 -5.05
CA ALA A 240 28.39 -3.07 -4.21
C ALA A 240 27.00 -2.43 -4.26
N ILE A 241 26.41 -2.14 -3.10
CA ILE A 241 25.04 -1.63 -2.99
C ILE A 241 24.96 -0.12 -2.75
N GLY A 242 26.09 0.57 -2.54
CA GLY A 242 26.11 2.02 -2.30
C GLY A 242 25.39 2.83 -3.37
N VAL A 243 25.76 2.59 -4.64
CA VAL A 243 25.09 3.18 -5.82
C VAL A 243 23.63 2.73 -5.90
N ASN A 244 23.33 1.47 -5.60
CA ASN A 244 21.96 0.94 -5.68
C ASN A 244 21.03 1.69 -4.73
N CYS A 245 21.48 1.88 -3.49
CA CYS A 245 20.73 2.62 -2.47
C CYS A 245 20.60 4.09 -2.83
N HIS A 246 21.66 4.72 -3.35
CA HIS A 246 21.66 6.11 -3.80
C HIS A 246 20.64 6.35 -4.92
N GLU A 247 20.68 5.56 -5.99
CA GLU A 247 19.74 5.71 -7.10
C GLU A 247 18.30 5.40 -6.69
N THR A 248 18.12 4.40 -5.83
CA THR A 248 16.79 4.07 -5.28
C THR A 248 16.26 5.20 -4.39
N ALA A 249 17.12 5.91 -3.65
CA ALA A 249 16.72 7.05 -2.83
C ALA A 249 16.21 8.24 -3.67
N HIS A 250 16.70 8.40 -4.90
CA HIS A 250 16.11 9.35 -5.86
C HIS A 250 14.70 8.96 -6.28
N ALA A 251 14.34 7.67 -6.30
CA ALA A 251 12.97 7.24 -6.59
C ALA A 251 11.99 7.71 -5.50
N PHE A 252 12.45 7.79 -4.25
CA PHE A 252 11.71 8.38 -3.13
C PHE A 252 11.72 9.93 -3.13
N GLY A 253 12.47 10.57 -4.02
CA GLY A 253 12.48 12.03 -4.22
C GLY A 253 13.65 12.78 -3.58
N LEU A 254 14.66 12.09 -3.05
CA LEU A 254 15.90 12.74 -2.61
C LEU A 254 16.73 13.21 -3.82
N TYR A 255 17.60 14.20 -3.62
CA TYR A 255 18.50 14.73 -4.65
C TYR A 255 19.96 14.65 -4.20
N ASP A 256 20.87 14.82 -5.15
CA ASP A 256 22.30 14.86 -4.89
C ASP A 256 22.69 15.99 -3.96
N LEU A 257 23.47 15.64 -2.92
CA LEU A 257 24.01 16.56 -1.94
C LEU A 257 25.51 16.81 -2.14
N TYR A 258 26.03 16.51 -3.33
CA TYR A 258 27.41 16.76 -3.73
C TYR A 258 27.51 17.48 -5.07
N GLN A 259 28.72 17.95 -5.39
CA GLN A 259 29.15 18.37 -6.72
C GLN A 259 30.50 17.71 -7.04
N SER A 260 30.87 17.59 -8.32
CA SER A 260 31.99 16.75 -8.79
C SER A 260 33.31 16.90 -8.01
N SER A 261 33.63 18.11 -7.52
CA SER A 261 34.84 18.37 -6.72
C SER A 261 34.57 18.64 -5.24
N TYR A 262 33.31 18.83 -4.84
CA TYR A 262 32.94 19.31 -3.50
C TYR A 262 31.92 18.39 -2.85
N GLN A 263 32.20 18.01 -1.60
CA GLN A 263 31.41 17.03 -0.86
C GLN A 263 30.89 17.69 0.43
N PRO A 264 29.99 18.69 0.34
CA PRO A 264 29.56 19.48 1.50
C PRO A 264 28.86 18.64 2.58
N VAL A 265 28.34 17.47 2.22
CA VAL A 265 27.76 16.48 3.16
C VAL A 265 28.66 15.25 3.34
N GLY A 266 29.30 14.77 2.26
CA GLY A 266 30.25 13.66 2.33
C GLY A 266 29.64 12.36 2.87
N TYR A 267 30.40 11.62 3.69
CA TYR A 267 29.97 10.34 4.28
C TYR A 267 28.79 10.46 5.27
N MET A 268 28.32 11.67 5.56
CA MET A 268 27.18 11.88 6.45
C MET A 268 25.82 11.65 5.75
N SER A 269 25.80 11.32 4.45
CA SER A 269 24.59 10.83 3.78
C SER A 269 24.95 9.99 2.55
N ALA A 270 24.16 8.95 2.25
CA ALA A 270 24.24 8.25 0.97
C ALA A 270 24.01 9.18 -0.23
N MET A 271 23.29 10.29 -0.04
CA MET A 271 23.08 11.30 -1.08
C MET A 271 24.24 12.30 -1.17
N GLY A 272 25.15 12.30 -0.19
CA GLY A 272 26.39 13.07 -0.20
C GLY A 272 27.58 12.28 -0.75
N LYS A 273 27.66 10.97 -0.45
CA LYS A 273 28.74 10.08 -0.91
C LYS A 273 28.22 8.67 -1.20
N HIS A 274 28.01 8.37 -2.47
CA HIS A 274 27.36 7.14 -2.94
C HIS A 274 28.32 6.00 -3.36
N THR A 275 29.61 6.30 -3.55
CA THR A 275 30.58 5.38 -4.17
C THR A 275 31.22 4.40 -3.17
N THR A 276 30.57 4.12 -2.05
CA THR A 276 31.03 3.11 -1.08
C THR A 276 30.44 1.74 -1.42
N GLU A 277 31.09 0.67 -0.98
CA GLU A 277 30.60 -0.70 -1.18
C GLU A 277 29.21 -0.90 -0.54
N VAL A 278 29.01 -0.28 0.62
CA VAL A 278 27.76 -0.24 1.38
C VAL A 278 27.41 1.23 1.66
N ALA A 279 26.16 1.62 1.40
CA ALA A 279 25.69 2.99 1.65
C ALA A 279 25.74 3.35 3.14
N GLN A 280 26.09 4.61 3.43
CA GLN A 280 25.87 5.19 4.76
C GLN A 280 24.40 5.55 4.94
N PHE A 281 23.97 5.77 6.19
CA PHE A 281 22.62 6.25 6.47
C PHE A 281 22.38 7.63 5.83
N ILE A 282 21.18 7.85 5.28
CA ILE A 282 20.67 9.21 5.04
C ILE A 282 20.40 9.92 6.37
N SER A 283 20.51 11.24 6.38
CA SER A 283 20.36 12.09 7.56
C SER A 283 18.93 12.14 8.10
N VAL A 284 18.75 12.56 9.36
CA VAL A 284 17.45 12.91 9.95
C VAL A 284 16.65 13.90 9.10
N LYS A 285 17.28 14.85 8.43
CA LYS A 285 16.58 15.82 7.57
C LYS A 285 15.96 15.16 6.33
N GLU A 286 16.68 14.22 5.72
CA GLU A 286 16.21 13.47 4.56
C GLU A 286 15.06 12.53 4.96
N ARG A 287 15.20 11.85 6.11
CA ARG A 287 14.16 10.99 6.68
C ARG A 287 12.90 11.78 7.04
N GLU A 288 13.04 12.99 7.59
CA GLU A 288 11.92 13.90 7.85
C GLU A 288 11.24 14.34 6.54
N ALA A 289 12.01 14.69 5.50
CA ALA A 289 11.47 15.12 4.22
C ALA A 289 10.58 14.06 3.57
N LEU A 290 10.94 12.78 3.76
CA LEU A 290 10.21 11.61 3.28
C LEU A 290 9.04 11.20 4.19
N GLY A 291 8.83 11.88 5.32
CA GLY A 291 7.79 11.53 6.31
C GLY A 291 8.09 10.24 7.08
N TRP A 292 9.33 9.75 7.03
CA TRP A 292 9.73 8.52 7.72
C TRP A 292 9.93 8.74 9.22
N ILE A 293 10.23 9.96 9.62
CA ILE A 293 10.24 10.41 11.02
C ILE A 293 9.50 11.74 11.14
N ASN A 294 9.08 12.11 12.34
CA ASN A 294 8.21 13.27 12.57
C ASN A 294 8.59 14.06 13.85
N ASN A 295 7.69 14.95 14.27
CA ASN A 295 7.83 15.79 15.46
C ASN A 295 7.97 15.03 16.78
N LYS A 296 7.72 13.71 16.83
CA LYS A 296 8.02 12.85 17.98
C LYS A 296 9.49 12.41 18.02
N ASN A 297 10.17 12.43 16.88
CA ASN A 297 11.56 12.00 16.73
C ASN A 297 12.55 13.16 16.62
N ILE A 298 12.09 14.31 16.10
CA ILE A 298 12.90 15.51 15.90
C ILE A 298 12.26 16.68 16.63
N TYR A 299 12.93 17.17 17.67
CA TYR A 299 12.45 18.29 18.47
C TYR A 299 13.05 19.63 18.04
N HIS A 300 12.33 20.72 18.31
CA HIS A 300 12.84 22.06 18.08
C HIS A 300 13.59 22.59 19.30
N ILE A 301 14.76 23.16 19.07
CA ILE A 301 15.52 23.91 20.06
C ILE A 301 15.07 25.37 19.98
N LEU A 302 14.60 25.91 21.11
CA LEU A 302 14.10 27.28 21.20
C LEU A 302 14.88 28.13 22.21
N ASN A 303 15.69 27.50 23.05
CA ASN A 303 16.44 28.15 24.11
C ASN A 303 17.81 27.49 24.26
N GLU A 304 18.72 28.24 24.85
CA GLU A 304 19.97 27.71 25.40
C GLU A 304 19.70 26.57 26.39
N GLY A 305 20.64 25.62 26.45
CA GLY A 305 20.64 24.58 27.47
C GLY A 305 21.17 23.24 26.99
N ASP A 306 20.96 22.24 27.84
CA ASP A 306 21.37 20.86 27.60
C ASP A 306 20.26 20.05 26.93
N TYR A 307 20.62 19.29 25.91
CA TYR A 307 19.73 18.44 25.14
C TYR A 307 20.36 17.06 24.95
N SER A 308 19.53 16.02 25.02
CA SER A 308 19.96 14.63 24.82
C SER A 308 19.21 14.00 23.66
N LEU A 309 19.90 13.15 22.91
CA LEU A 309 19.31 12.35 21.83
C LEU A 309 19.92 10.95 21.76
N LYS A 310 19.12 10.00 21.30
CA LYS A 310 19.52 8.60 21.11
C LYS A 310 20.25 8.43 19.77
N PRO A 311 21.17 7.46 19.66
CA PRO A 311 21.86 7.20 18.40
C PRO A 311 20.88 6.76 17.31
N VAL A 312 21.26 7.03 16.06
CA VAL A 312 20.58 6.45 14.90
C VAL A 312 20.86 4.94 14.85
N ILE A 313 19.78 4.16 14.80
CA ILE A 313 19.79 2.70 14.75
C ILE A 313 19.02 2.19 13.53
N ASP A 314 19.17 0.90 13.23
CA ASP A 314 18.40 0.23 12.19
C ASP A 314 16.95 -0.03 12.65
N GLY A 315 15.97 0.29 11.82
CA GLY A 315 14.56 -0.07 12.04
C GLY A 315 13.76 0.89 12.92
N LEU A 316 12.76 0.35 13.64
CA LEU A 316 11.77 1.13 14.40
C LEU A 316 12.44 2.12 15.38
N THR A 317 11.99 3.37 15.33
CA THR A 317 12.56 4.51 16.06
C THR A 317 11.43 5.26 16.76
N ASP A 318 11.28 5.04 18.06
CA ASP A 318 10.28 5.73 18.90
C ASP A 318 10.89 6.80 19.80
N ASN A 319 12.20 7.00 19.71
CA ASN A 319 12.96 7.95 20.54
C ASN A 319 13.21 9.28 19.83
N VAL A 320 13.67 10.27 20.60
CA VAL A 320 14.27 11.51 20.09
C VAL A 320 15.65 11.18 19.51
N ILE A 321 15.78 11.28 18.20
CA ILE A 321 17.02 10.99 17.46
C ILE A 321 17.61 12.22 16.78
N GLY A 322 16.92 13.35 16.85
CA GLY A 322 17.45 14.60 16.34
C GLY A 322 16.81 15.84 16.95
N TYR A 323 17.48 16.96 16.74
CA TYR A 323 16.93 18.28 16.98
C TYR A 323 17.05 19.13 15.73
N LYS A 324 16.25 20.19 15.68
CA LYS A 324 16.39 21.24 14.69
C LYS A 324 16.18 22.63 15.27
N MET A 325 16.77 23.63 14.63
CA MET A 325 16.69 25.03 15.03
C MET A 325 16.80 25.92 13.80
N ASP A 326 15.89 26.87 13.64
CA ASP A 326 16.04 27.90 12.61
C ASP A 326 17.09 28.93 13.04
N ILE A 327 17.88 29.39 12.07
CA ILE A 327 18.98 30.36 12.20
C ILE A 327 18.72 31.45 11.16
N PRO A 328 17.79 32.39 11.44
CA PRO A 328 17.30 33.36 10.46
C PRO A 328 18.39 34.27 9.88
N GLU A 329 19.42 34.60 10.65
CA GLU A 329 20.51 35.50 10.26
C GLU A 329 21.29 35.01 9.04
N ILE A 330 21.35 33.69 8.84
CA ILE A 330 21.98 33.07 7.65
C ILE A 330 20.98 32.32 6.78
N ASN A 331 19.68 32.43 7.07
CA ASN A 331 18.59 31.72 6.37
C ASN A 331 18.85 30.21 6.30
N LYS A 332 19.30 29.62 7.42
CA LYS A 332 19.51 28.19 7.57
C LYS A 332 18.65 27.60 8.68
N THR A 333 18.37 26.31 8.57
CA THR A 333 17.88 25.47 9.66
C THR A 333 18.99 24.49 9.99
N LEU A 334 19.43 24.50 11.24
CA LEU A 334 20.34 23.51 11.81
C LEU A 334 19.57 22.24 12.12
N TYR A 335 20.13 21.09 11.76
CA TYR A 335 19.68 19.77 12.18
C TYR A 335 20.83 19.07 12.91
N LEU A 336 20.51 18.34 13.97
CA LEU A 336 21.47 17.66 14.84
C LEU A 336 21.07 16.18 14.96
N GLU A 337 22.03 15.27 14.81
CA GLU A 337 21.82 13.83 15.04
C GLU A 337 23.08 13.17 15.62
N TYR A 338 22.92 12.06 16.35
CA TYR A 338 24.05 11.29 16.90
C TYR A 338 24.32 10.07 16.02
N ARG A 339 25.52 10.05 15.43
CA ARG A 339 25.98 8.94 14.59
C ARG A 339 27.09 8.13 15.26
N ARG A 340 26.93 6.82 15.19
CA ARG A 340 27.80 5.82 15.82
C ARG A 340 28.54 5.02 14.74
N PHE A 341 29.65 5.57 14.28
CA PHE A 341 30.46 4.90 13.26
C PHE A 341 31.39 3.81 13.82
N ASP A 342 31.44 3.60 15.13
CA ASP A 342 32.27 2.58 15.74
C ASP A 342 31.66 1.17 15.73
N GLY A 343 30.53 1.00 15.04
CA GLY A 343 29.85 -0.28 14.84
C GLY A 343 28.83 -0.63 15.92
N LYS A 344 28.54 0.28 16.87
CA LYS A 344 27.52 0.08 17.91
C LYS A 344 26.16 0.71 17.62
N GLY A 345 26.02 1.44 16.51
CA GLY A 345 24.73 1.95 16.03
C GLY A 345 24.20 1.10 14.89
N SER A 346 23.76 1.77 13.82
CA SER A 346 23.41 1.10 12.57
C SER A 346 24.58 0.32 11.94
N LYS A 347 24.30 -0.89 11.42
CA LYS A 347 25.29 -1.65 10.62
C LYS A 347 25.67 -0.91 9.31
N TYR A 348 24.73 -0.16 8.73
CA TYR A 348 24.95 0.68 7.54
C TYR A 348 25.76 1.93 7.85
N ASP A 349 25.85 2.33 9.11
CA ASP A 349 26.63 3.47 9.55
C ASP A 349 27.96 3.10 10.24
N SER A 350 28.40 1.83 10.19
CA SER A 350 29.69 1.40 10.74
C SER A 350 30.91 1.73 9.83
N GLN A 351 32.05 2.08 10.44
CA GLN A 351 33.38 2.15 9.82
C GLN A 351 33.86 0.79 9.28
N LYS A 352 33.41 -0.31 9.88
CA LYS A 352 33.83 -1.67 9.54
C LYS A 352 32.58 -2.47 9.17
N LYS A 353 32.44 -2.82 7.90
CA LYS A 353 31.35 -3.68 7.42
C LYS A 353 31.79 -5.13 7.47
N GLU A 354 30.89 -6.03 7.89
CA GLU A 354 31.10 -7.48 7.80
C GLU A 354 30.90 -7.97 6.36
N LEU A 355 31.78 -7.51 5.48
CA LEU A 355 31.75 -7.79 4.04
C LEU A 355 33.17 -8.11 3.57
N PHE A 356 33.33 -9.12 2.71
CA PHE A 356 34.61 -9.74 2.38
C PHE A 356 34.87 -9.74 0.87
N LEU A 357 36.13 -9.54 0.48
CA LEU A 357 36.61 -9.67 -0.89
C LEU A 357 36.75 -11.15 -1.28
N ALA A 358 36.91 -11.43 -2.57
CA ALA A 358 37.06 -12.79 -3.11
C ALA A 358 38.21 -13.61 -2.50
N ASN A 359 39.26 -12.96 -1.98
CA ASN A 359 40.39 -13.62 -1.29
C ASN A 359 40.10 -13.92 0.20
N GLY A 360 38.88 -13.65 0.69
CA GLY A 360 38.45 -13.84 2.07
C GLY A 360 38.84 -12.70 3.02
N SER A 361 39.59 -11.69 2.56
CA SER A 361 39.91 -10.52 3.40
C SER A 361 38.69 -9.60 3.52
N LYS A 362 38.45 -9.06 4.71
CA LYS A 362 37.41 -8.05 4.95
C LYS A 362 37.67 -6.78 4.15
N ILE A 363 36.62 -6.12 3.66
CA ILE A 363 36.75 -4.84 2.94
C ILE A 363 37.45 -3.80 3.81
N LYS A 364 38.15 -2.87 3.15
CA LYS A 364 38.81 -1.77 3.84
C LYS A 364 37.75 -0.89 4.51
N GLY A 365 37.85 -0.73 5.82
CA GLY A 365 36.97 0.17 6.56
C GLY A 365 37.21 1.65 6.23
N LEU A 366 36.21 2.47 6.52
CA LEU A 366 36.32 3.92 6.53
C LEU A 366 36.86 4.37 7.90
N SER A 367 37.53 5.52 7.95
CA SER A 367 37.87 6.18 9.22
C SER A 367 36.88 7.33 9.41
N LEU A 368 35.89 7.14 10.27
CA LEU A 368 34.80 8.09 10.52
C LEU A 368 34.70 8.37 12.01
N LYS A 369 34.58 9.63 12.41
CA LYS A 369 34.47 10.00 13.83
C LYS A 369 33.01 9.91 14.28
N SER A 370 32.74 9.15 15.35
CA SER A 370 31.41 9.11 16.00
C SER A 370 31.17 10.39 16.80
N GLY A 371 29.91 10.82 16.88
CA GLY A 371 29.55 12.03 17.61
C GLY A 371 28.31 12.73 17.05
N LEU A 372 28.12 13.97 17.47
CA LEU A 372 27.04 14.84 17.02
C LEU A 372 27.35 15.38 15.61
N VAL A 373 26.52 15.07 14.63
CA VAL A 373 26.64 15.64 13.27
C VAL A 373 25.72 16.85 13.15
N CYS A 374 26.30 17.96 12.71
CA CYS A 374 25.61 19.25 12.59
C CYS A 374 25.36 19.59 11.11
N TYR A 375 24.10 19.63 10.73
CA TYR A 375 23.63 19.83 9.37
C TYR A 375 23.07 21.23 9.18
N LEU A 376 23.57 21.99 8.21
CA LEU A 376 23.06 23.30 7.84
C LEU A 376 22.31 23.23 6.52
N LEU A 377 21.00 23.44 6.58
CA LEU A 377 20.09 23.41 5.44
C LEU A 377 19.55 24.82 5.17
N LYS A 378 19.33 25.21 3.92
CA LYS A 378 18.52 26.41 3.61
C LYS A 378 17.08 26.24 4.11
N THR A 379 16.62 27.18 4.93
CA THR A 379 15.30 27.14 5.58
C THR A 379 14.16 27.03 4.56
N GLY A 380 13.15 26.23 4.89
CA GLY A 380 11.94 26.04 4.08
C GLY A 380 12.08 25.09 2.90
N ILE A 381 13.27 24.55 2.62
CA ILE A 381 13.46 23.56 1.55
C ILE A 381 13.13 22.15 2.04
N LYS A 382 12.13 21.52 1.42
CA LYS A 382 11.76 20.13 1.74
C LYS A 382 12.83 19.14 1.28
N PHE A 383 13.15 19.16 -0.02
CA PHE A 383 14.13 18.29 -0.67
C PHE A 383 15.31 19.11 -1.20
N PRO A 384 16.40 19.26 -0.44
CA PRO A 384 17.56 20.03 -0.88
C PRO A 384 18.31 19.36 -2.02
N ASN A 385 18.91 20.18 -2.88
CA ASN A 385 19.79 19.75 -3.97
C ASN A 385 21.00 20.67 -4.05
N ASN A 386 22.21 20.09 -4.08
CA ASN A 386 23.47 20.83 -4.19
C ASN A 386 24.01 20.94 -5.61
N MET A 387 23.51 20.16 -6.58
CA MET A 387 23.97 20.21 -7.98
C MET A 387 23.88 21.59 -8.60
N GLN A 388 22.87 22.39 -8.23
CA GLN A 388 22.67 23.76 -8.71
C GLN A 388 23.12 24.85 -7.71
N SER A 389 23.74 24.46 -6.59
CA SER A 389 24.20 25.40 -5.57
C SER A 389 25.57 25.97 -5.90
N SER A 390 25.86 27.19 -5.44
CA SER A 390 27.21 27.74 -5.48
C SER A 390 28.04 27.17 -4.33
N VAL A 391 29.36 27.00 -4.53
CA VAL A 391 30.29 26.44 -3.52
C VAL A 391 30.28 27.19 -2.18
N ASN A 392 29.90 28.47 -2.19
CA ASN A 392 29.84 29.31 -0.99
C ASN A 392 28.43 29.41 -0.38
N ASN A 393 27.42 28.75 -0.97
CA ASN A 393 26.04 28.81 -0.52
C ASN A 393 25.31 27.51 -0.84
N TRP A 394 25.68 26.45 -0.11
CA TRP A 394 25.06 25.15 -0.22
C TRP A 394 23.62 25.18 0.28
N ASN A 395 22.71 24.56 -0.46
CA ASN A 395 21.37 24.29 0.07
C ASN A 395 21.42 23.32 1.25
N TYR A 396 22.43 22.45 1.29
CA TYR A 396 22.65 21.52 2.39
C TYR A 396 24.14 21.24 2.60
N SER A 397 24.66 21.43 3.81
CA SER A 397 26.04 21.09 4.17
C SER A 397 26.13 20.53 5.59
N VAL A 398 27.27 19.92 5.91
CA VAL A 398 27.66 19.52 7.28
C VAL A 398 28.67 20.53 7.81
N ALA A 399 28.42 21.06 9.00
CA ALA A 399 29.35 21.90 9.73
C ALA A 399 30.50 21.06 10.31
N GLY A 400 31.70 21.65 10.38
CA GLY A 400 32.89 20.96 10.84
C GLY A 400 33.56 20.07 9.78
N GLY A 401 34.63 19.40 10.21
CA GLY A 401 35.46 18.52 9.38
C GLY A 401 36.41 19.28 8.44
N GLN A 402 37.68 18.88 8.45
CA GLN A 402 38.76 19.46 7.64
C GLN A 402 38.87 18.81 6.26
N TYR A 403 38.38 17.58 6.10
CA TYR A 403 38.49 16.83 4.86
C TYR A 403 37.22 16.93 3.99
N ASN A 404 37.40 16.87 2.66
CA ASN A 404 36.30 17.05 1.71
C ASN A 404 35.12 16.09 1.98
N ASN A 405 35.37 14.79 2.16
CA ASN A 405 34.32 13.79 2.38
C ASN A 405 33.72 13.79 3.81
N LYS A 406 34.05 14.78 4.65
CA LYS A 406 33.53 14.92 6.02
C LYS A 406 33.69 13.70 6.96
N PRO A 407 34.78 12.91 6.89
CA PRO A 407 35.00 11.78 7.80
C PRO A 407 35.13 12.21 9.29
N ASP A 408 35.56 13.44 9.53
CA ASP A 408 35.92 13.99 10.83
C ASP A 408 34.92 15.04 11.34
N ALA A 409 33.77 15.18 10.66
CA ALA A 409 32.84 16.29 10.90
C ALA A 409 32.00 16.16 12.17
N ALA A 410 31.80 14.95 12.71
CA ALA A 410 31.06 14.79 13.96
C ALA A 410 31.79 15.49 15.12
N VAL A 411 31.06 15.92 16.15
CA VAL A 411 31.60 16.51 17.38
C VAL A 411 31.56 15.44 18.48
N SER A 412 32.71 15.11 19.06
CA SER A 412 32.88 14.07 20.07
C SER A 412 32.88 14.66 21.49
N LEU A 413 32.86 13.79 22.51
CA LEU A 413 32.91 14.17 23.93
C LEU A 413 34.03 15.19 24.22
N GLY A 414 33.66 16.33 24.80
CA GLY A 414 34.57 17.42 25.16
C GLY A 414 34.99 18.32 24.00
N GLU A 415 34.49 18.07 22.78
CA GLU A 415 34.69 18.96 21.63
C GLU A 415 33.55 19.98 21.53
N GLU A 416 33.86 21.13 20.94
CA GLU A 416 32.95 22.24 20.65
C GLU A 416 32.98 22.56 19.16
N ILE A 417 31.84 23.01 18.62
CA ILE A 417 31.72 23.56 17.28
C ILE A 417 30.99 24.91 17.32
N GLU A 418 31.52 25.88 16.59
CA GLU A 418 30.83 27.12 16.28
C GLU A 418 29.98 26.92 15.01
N ILE A 419 28.68 27.18 15.12
CA ILE A 419 27.73 27.03 14.01
C ILE A 419 27.59 28.34 13.24
N THR A 420 27.44 29.45 13.95
CA THR A 420 27.45 30.83 13.47
C THR A 420 28.23 31.70 14.46
N ASP A 421 28.53 32.94 14.07
CA ASP A 421 29.17 33.93 14.95
C ASP A 421 28.33 34.11 16.23
N GLY A 422 28.81 33.54 17.34
CA GLY A 422 28.12 33.56 18.62
C GLY A 422 27.08 32.47 18.85
N LEU A 423 27.05 31.35 18.11
CA LEU A 423 26.24 30.16 18.40
C LEU A 423 27.13 28.92 18.48
N TYR A 424 27.24 28.34 19.67
CA TYR A 424 28.18 27.25 19.96
C TYR A 424 27.45 26.00 20.44
N ILE A 425 28.02 24.83 20.11
CA ILE A 425 27.55 23.53 20.57
C ILE A 425 28.74 22.74 21.10
N ASN A 426 28.63 22.24 22.33
CA ASN A 426 29.63 21.35 22.92
C ASN A 426 29.01 20.04 23.39
N VAL A 427 29.68 18.91 23.11
CA VAL A 427 29.21 17.59 23.55
C VAL A 427 29.71 17.32 24.97
N THR A 428 28.78 17.27 25.92
CA THR A 428 29.08 17.17 27.36
C THR A 428 29.10 15.72 27.85
N GLU A 429 28.31 14.85 27.23
CA GLU A 429 28.26 13.43 27.56
C GLU A 429 28.08 12.58 26.30
N MET A 430 28.76 11.44 26.25
CA MET A 430 28.60 10.48 25.16
C MET A 430 28.73 9.06 25.70
N THR A 431 27.62 8.33 25.66
CA THR A 431 27.53 6.93 26.08
C THR A 431 27.26 6.03 24.87
N GLU A 432 27.03 4.74 25.10
CA GLU A 432 26.61 3.81 24.05
C GLU A 432 25.21 4.14 23.50
N ASN A 433 24.32 4.63 24.35
CA ASN A 433 22.90 4.76 24.04
C ASN A 433 22.42 6.21 23.97
N GLU A 434 23.26 7.19 24.27
CA GLU A 434 22.85 8.59 24.38
C GLU A 434 24.04 9.52 24.21
N LEU A 435 23.77 10.66 23.57
CA LEU A 435 24.66 11.80 23.53
C LEU A 435 23.92 13.00 24.10
N THR A 436 24.59 13.73 25.01
CA THR A 436 24.13 15.02 25.54
C THR A 436 25.05 16.11 25.04
N PHE A 437 24.45 17.21 24.57
CA PHE A 437 25.17 18.41 24.15
C PHE A 437 24.54 19.63 24.80
N HIS A 438 25.36 20.64 25.01
CA HIS A 438 24.95 21.97 25.41
C HIS A 438 25.00 22.87 24.17
N ILE A 439 23.99 23.73 24.00
CA ILE A 439 23.95 24.75 22.96
C ILE A 439 23.69 26.11 23.60
N GLU A 440 24.52 27.09 23.27
CA GLU A 440 24.47 28.44 23.83
C GLU A 440 24.71 29.53 22.79
N GLY A 441 24.28 30.76 23.10
CA GLY A 441 24.59 31.95 22.30
C GLY A 441 23.40 32.65 21.65
N ASN A 442 23.54 33.06 20.40
CA ASN A 442 22.59 33.94 19.69
C ASN A 442 21.34 33.19 19.22
N PHE A 443 20.41 32.91 20.14
CA PHE A 443 19.09 32.39 19.79
C PHE A 443 18.22 33.47 19.16
N PHE A 444 17.55 33.13 18.04
CA PHE A 444 16.49 33.98 17.53
C PHE A 444 15.38 34.09 18.59
N ASN A 445 14.79 35.28 18.73
CA ASN A 445 13.69 35.46 19.65
C ASN A 445 12.45 34.71 19.15
N SER A 446 12.19 33.53 19.73
CA SER A 446 11.10 32.65 19.33
C SER A 446 9.70 33.18 19.66
N SER A 447 9.59 34.29 20.40
CA SER A 447 8.30 34.93 20.70
C SER A 447 7.55 35.44 19.46
N SER A 448 8.22 35.62 18.32
CA SER A 448 7.60 35.96 17.04
C SER A 448 7.30 34.76 16.14
N LEU A 449 7.70 33.53 16.50
CA LEU A 449 7.37 32.36 15.70
C LEU A 449 5.89 31.96 15.86
N PRO A 450 5.28 31.40 14.82
CA PRO A 450 3.95 30.85 14.93
C PRO A 450 3.88 29.73 15.97
N SER A 451 2.95 29.81 16.90
CA SER A 451 2.77 28.79 17.96
C SER A 451 1.32 28.33 18.01
N VAL A 452 1.06 27.03 17.99
CA VAL A 452 -0.29 26.47 18.09
C VAL A 452 -0.64 26.17 19.54
N ASN A 453 -1.83 26.57 19.98
CA ASN A 453 -2.37 26.26 21.31
C ASN A 453 -3.74 25.58 21.27
N GLY A 454 -4.34 25.41 20.09
CA GLY A 454 -5.62 24.72 19.95
C GLY A 454 -6.09 24.61 18.50
N VAL A 455 -7.21 23.92 18.33
CA VAL A 455 -8.01 23.89 17.10
C VAL A 455 -9.44 24.16 17.50
N GLU A 456 -10.20 24.84 16.65
CA GLU A 456 -11.61 25.13 16.89
C GLU A 456 -12.39 24.93 15.60
N ILE A 457 -13.45 24.09 15.63
CA ILE A 457 -14.40 23.96 14.53
C ILE A 457 -15.35 25.16 14.58
N THR A 458 -15.25 26.03 13.56
CA THR A 458 -15.95 27.32 13.49
C THR A 458 -17.25 27.26 12.69
N THR A 459 -17.44 26.24 11.86
CA THR A 459 -18.66 26.07 11.05
C THR A 459 -19.07 24.61 11.05
N PHE A 460 -20.27 24.34 11.56
CA PHE A 460 -20.85 22.99 11.65
C PHE A 460 -22.39 23.10 11.71
N PRO A 461 -23.13 22.09 11.22
CA PRO A 461 -24.58 22.01 11.37
C PRO A 461 -24.95 21.19 12.61
N ASP A 462 -26.15 21.39 13.15
CA ASP A 462 -26.69 20.48 14.18
C ASP A 462 -27.04 19.10 13.58
N LYS A 463 -27.43 19.10 12.29
CA LYS A 463 -27.96 17.93 11.60
C LYS A 463 -27.70 17.94 10.10
N ILE A 464 -27.58 16.75 9.51
CA ILE A 464 -27.41 16.54 8.06
C ILE A 464 -28.27 15.35 7.63
N CYS A 465 -28.95 15.45 6.48
CA CYS A 465 -29.69 14.32 5.93
C CYS A 465 -28.77 13.31 5.24
N VAL A 466 -29.16 12.04 5.25
CA VAL A 466 -28.53 11.02 4.38
C VAL A 466 -28.53 11.46 2.91
N GLY A 467 -27.42 11.23 2.22
CA GLY A 467 -27.21 11.65 0.83
C GLY A 467 -26.82 13.12 0.66
N GLU A 468 -26.68 13.90 1.73
CA GLU A 468 -26.26 15.32 1.67
C GLU A 468 -24.80 15.52 2.09
N SER A 469 -24.28 16.72 1.83
CA SER A 469 -22.93 17.13 2.23
C SER A 469 -22.91 18.50 2.89
N TYR A 470 -21.95 18.71 3.79
CA TYR A 470 -21.71 19.98 4.47
C TYR A 470 -20.21 20.27 4.56
N ASN A 471 -19.81 21.53 4.38
CA ASN A 471 -18.42 21.97 4.52
C ASN A 471 -18.16 22.49 5.93
N PHE A 472 -17.38 21.75 6.70
CA PHE A 472 -16.87 22.20 7.98
C PHE A 472 -15.70 23.15 7.79
N ASN A 473 -15.59 24.13 8.69
CA ASN A 473 -14.40 24.97 8.80
C ASN A 473 -13.84 24.84 10.20
N ALA A 474 -12.51 24.87 10.30
CA ALA A 474 -11.81 24.93 11.57
C ALA A 474 -10.63 25.90 11.47
N ASN A 475 -10.30 26.53 12.58
CA ASN A 475 -9.15 27.41 12.72
C ASN A 475 -8.13 26.76 13.65
N VAL A 476 -6.85 26.89 13.30
CA VAL A 476 -5.75 26.59 14.20
C VAL A 476 -5.50 27.83 15.06
N LEU A 477 -5.72 27.70 16.35
CA LEU A 477 -5.54 28.76 17.33
C LEU A 477 -4.07 28.88 17.71
N GLY A 478 -3.61 30.12 17.89
CA GLY A 478 -2.21 30.35 18.22
C GLY A 478 -1.76 31.79 18.10
N LYS A 479 -0.46 32.00 18.30
CA LYS A 479 0.21 33.29 18.13
C LYS A 479 0.94 33.34 16.80
N ASN A 480 1.17 34.56 16.30
CA ASN A 480 1.99 34.85 15.11
C ASN A 480 1.57 34.08 13.85
N ASN A 481 0.25 33.97 13.62
CA ASN A 481 -0.33 33.36 12.42
C ASN A 481 0.15 31.90 12.19
N PRO A 482 -0.22 30.95 13.07
CA PRO A 482 0.14 29.55 12.91
C PRO A 482 -0.35 28.96 11.59
N PRO A 483 0.33 27.94 11.04
CA PRO A 483 -0.17 27.19 9.89
C PRO A 483 -1.59 26.69 10.15
N GLN A 484 -2.48 26.89 9.16
CA GLN A 484 -3.90 26.55 9.28
C GLN A 484 -4.23 25.16 8.72
N THR A 485 -3.25 24.24 8.71
CA THR A 485 -3.44 22.88 8.18
C THR A 485 -4.24 22.04 9.17
N ILE A 486 -5.43 21.59 8.78
CA ILE A 486 -6.31 20.74 9.58
C ILE A 486 -6.30 19.33 9.01
N ILE A 487 -6.23 18.34 9.90
CA ILE A 487 -6.48 16.93 9.60
C ILE A 487 -7.90 16.60 10.04
N TRP A 488 -8.74 16.25 9.06
CA TRP A 488 -10.13 15.89 9.28
C TRP A 488 -10.30 14.37 9.43
N SER A 489 -11.15 13.96 10.36
CA SER A 489 -11.62 12.58 10.46
C SER A 489 -13.03 12.51 11.00
N ILE A 490 -13.65 11.33 10.89
CA ILE A 490 -14.96 11.03 11.46
C ILE A 490 -14.90 9.76 12.32
N GLU A 491 -15.78 9.68 13.30
CA GLU A 491 -16.04 8.48 14.11
C GLU A 491 -17.55 8.19 14.10
N ASN A 492 -17.91 6.94 14.43
CA ASN A 492 -19.29 6.45 14.57
C ASN A 492 -20.12 6.33 13.28
N ASN A 493 -19.51 6.39 12.10
CA ASN A 493 -20.19 6.03 10.86
C ASN A 493 -20.40 4.52 10.74
N THR A 494 -21.47 4.12 10.05
CA THR A 494 -21.79 2.73 9.73
C THR A 494 -21.84 2.45 8.23
N ASP A 495 -21.84 3.49 7.40
CA ASP A 495 -21.70 3.41 5.95
C ASP A 495 -20.28 3.86 5.55
N ASP A 496 -19.57 3.04 4.76
CA ASP A 496 -18.24 3.36 4.22
C ASP A 496 -18.28 4.54 3.24
N LYS A 497 -19.47 4.90 2.73
CA LYS A 497 -19.68 6.10 1.92
C LYS A 497 -19.87 7.36 2.75
N THR A 498 -20.05 7.27 4.06
CA THR A 498 -20.01 8.43 4.95
C THR A 498 -18.54 8.81 5.13
N THR A 499 -18.12 9.94 4.56
CA THR A 499 -16.69 10.34 4.49
C THR A 499 -16.51 11.83 4.68
N ILE A 500 -15.36 12.26 5.20
CA ILE A 500 -14.92 13.65 5.20
C ILE A 500 -13.63 13.81 4.38
N ASP A 501 -13.57 14.82 3.52
CA ASP A 501 -12.37 15.10 2.72
C ASP A 501 -11.36 16.03 3.42
N GLU A 502 -10.19 16.22 2.80
CA GLU A 502 -9.11 17.09 3.30
C GLU A 502 -9.52 18.57 3.44
N LYS A 503 -10.62 18.98 2.80
CA LYS A 503 -11.17 20.35 2.86
C LYS A 503 -12.29 20.48 3.90
N GLY A 504 -12.56 19.42 4.67
CA GLY A 504 -13.61 19.41 5.68
C GLY A 504 -15.01 19.17 5.13
N LYS A 505 -15.16 18.71 3.89
CA LYS A 505 -16.47 18.38 3.33
C LYS A 505 -16.91 17.00 3.79
N LEU A 506 -17.87 16.97 4.73
CA LEU A 506 -18.54 15.75 5.16
C LEU A 506 -19.65 15.40 4.17
N PHE A 507 -19.72 14.14 3.76
CA PHE A 507 -20.84 13.55 3.03
C PHE A 507 -21.42 12.41 3.86
N ILE A 508 -22.76 12.37 4.01
CA ILE A 508 -23.45 11.30 4.73
C ILE A 508 -23.94 10.26 3.69
N GLY A 509 -23.49 9.01 3.83
CA GLY A 509 -23.91 7.92 2.95
C GLY A 509 -25.42 7.69 3.00
N GLU A 510 -26.00 7.30 1.87
CA GLU A 510 -27.45 7.04 1.77
C GLU A 510 -27.93 5.91 2.71
N ASN A 511 -27.03 5.00 3.10
CA ASN A 511 -27.34 3.86 3.96
C ASN A 511 -26.80 4.03 5.39
N GLU A 512 -26.43 5.25 5.80
CA GLU A 512 -25.94 5.53 7.14
C GLU A 512 -27.02 5.23 8.20
N LYS A 513 -26.73 4.27 9.09
CA LYS A 513 -27.64 3.81 10.16
C LYS A 513 -27.32 4.44 11.52
N SER A 514 -26.16 5.07 11.69
CA SER A 514 -25.87 5.82 12.90
C SER A 514 -26.82 7.01 13.03
N ASN A 515 -27.22 7.34 14.26
CA ASN A 515 -27.99 8.55 14.53
C ASN A 515 -27.09 9.78 14.68
N GLU A 516 -25.79 9.56 14.90
CA GLU A 516 -24.83 10.62 15.16
C GLU A 516 -23.47 10.30 14.54
N ILE A 517 -22.85 11.31 13.94
CA ILE A 517 -21.46 11.25 13.46
C ILE A 517 -20.63 12.23 14.26
N THR A 518 -19.46 11.79 14.73
CA THR A 518 -18.50 12.69 15.36
C THR A 518 -17.50 13.16 14.31
N VAL A 519 -17.44 14.46 14.06
CA VAL A 519 -16.45 15.09 13.19
C VAL A 519 -15.30 15.63 14.04
N ILE A 520 -14.07 15.36 13.62
CA ILE A 520 -12.85 15.74 14.34
C ILE A 520 -11.99 16.61 13.44
N ALA A 521 -11.64 17.79 13.92
CA ALA A 521 -10.58 18.62 13.36
C ALA A 521 -9.36 18.51 14.27
N SER A 522 -8.21 18.13 13.71
CA SER A 522 -6.97 17.98 14.48
C SER A 522 -5.77 18.68 13.85
N TYR A 523 -4.83 19.10 14.69
CA TYR A 523 -3.54 19.66 14.27
C TYR A 523 -2.42 18.79 14.85
N GLU A 524 -1.59 18.22 13.98
CA GLU A 524 -0.47 17.32 14.31
C GLU A 524 -0.82 16.19 15.30
N ASN A 525 -2.09 15.75 15.34
CA ASN A 525 -2.63 14.80 16.32
C ASN A 525 -2.39 15.17 17.80
N LYS A 526 -2.11 16.45 18.08
CA LYS A 526 -1.84 16.97 19.43
C LYS A 526 -3.00 17.78 19.98
N PHE A 527 -3.61 18.60 19.12
CA PHE A 527 -4.77 19.41 19.44
C PHE A 527 -5.94 18.93 18.59
N SER A 528 -7.12 18.90 19.17
CA SER A 528 -8.33 18.51 18.46
C SER A 528 -9.55 19.21 19.02
N ASP A 529 -10.49 19.54 18.13
CA ASP A 529 -11.86 19.85 18.48
C ASP A 529 -12.80 18.83 17.83
N LYS A 530 -13.93 18.54 18.48
CA LYS A 530 -14.90 17.54 18.05
C LYS A 530 -16.30 18.14 18.02
N LYS A 531 -17.07 17.82 16.98
CA LYS A 531 -18.51 18.13 16.88
C LYS A 531 -19.30 16.88 16.58
N ILE A 532 -20.41 16.72 17.28
CA ILE A 532 -21.38 15.64 17.03
C ILE A 532 -22.49 16.23 16.18
N ILE A 533 -22.81 15.59 15.06
CA ILE A 533 -23.93 15.95 14.19
C ILE A 533 -24.97 14.85 14.21
N SER A 534 -26.25 15.22 14.22
CA SER A 534 -27.34 14.26 14.08
C SER A 534 -27.59 13.90 12.62
N VAL A 535 -27.79 12.62 12.34
CA VAL A 535 -28.14 12.12 11.00
C VAL A 535 -29.65 12.06 10.86
N GLU A 536 -30.21 12.85 9.94
CA GLU A 536 -31.63 12.80 9.58
C GLU A 536 -31.87 11.90 8.37
N ARG A 537 -33.03 11.23 8.37
CA ARG A 537 -33.50 10.40 7.26
C ARG A 537 -34.81 10.99 6.75
N LYS A 538 -34.98 11.05 5.43
CA LYS A 538 -36.21 11.55 4.82
C LYS A 538 -37.37 10.61 5.18
N SER A 539 -38.47 11.19 5.65
CA SER A 539 -39.72 10.44 5.88
C SER A 539 -40.24 9.93 4.54
N HIS A 540 -40.77 8.71 4.51
CA HIS A 540 -41.37 8.17 3.30
C HIS A 540 -42.80 8.69 3.14
N ASP A 541 -43.19 9.10 1.92
CA ASP A 541 -44.59 9.39 1.54
C ASP A 541 -45.20 8.14 0.89
N PHE A 542 -45.94 7.36 1.66
CA PHE A 542 -46.47 6.08 1.22
C PHE A 542 -47.83 6.19 0.54
N GLU A 543 -47.92 5.61 -0.66
CA GLU A 543 -49.18 5.27 -1.32
C GLU A 543 -49.59 3.84 -0.98
N TYR A 544 -50.79 3.67 -0.41
CA TYR A 544 -51.31 2.37 0.01
C TYR A 544 -51.99 1.61 -1.12
N HIS A 545 -51.60 0.35 -1.33
CA HIS A 545 -52.20 -0.58 -2.29
C HIS A 545 -52.84 -1.77 -1.57
N LYS A 546 -54.17 -1.81 -1.62
CA LYS A 546 -54.98 -2.86 -0.98
C LYS A 546 -54.79 -4.22 -1.65
N ALA A 547 -54.81 -5.29 -0.85
CA ALA A 547 -54.78 -6.67 -1.35
C ALA A 547 -55.98 -6.99 -2.27
N VAL A 548 -55.69 -7.64 -3.41
CA VAL A 548 -56.69 -8.14 -4.37
C VAL A 548 -56.52 -9.64 -4.55
N LYS A 549 -57.62 -10.40 -4.43
CA LYS A 549 -57.56 -11.87 -4.63
C LYS A 549 -57.35 -12.19 -6.11
N ALA A 550 -56.45 -13.14 -6.39
CA ALA A 550 -56.30 -13.68 -7.74
C ALA A 550 -57.55 -14.45 -8.19
N THR A 551 -57.84 -14.41 -9.48
CA THR A 551 -58.93 -15.17 -10.11
C THR A 551 -58.36 -16.19 -11.10
N CYS A 552 -59.24 -16.93 -11.78
CA CYS A 552 -58.81 -17.82 -12.87
C CYS A 552 -58.34 -17.06 -14.13
N GLU A 553 -58.60 -15.75 -14.23
CA GLU A 553 -58.29 -14.94 -15.41
C GLU A 553 -57.32 -13.77 -15.12
N THR A 554 -57.35 -13.23 -13.90
CA THR A 554 -56.55 -12.06 -13.48
C THR A 554 -55.64 -12.40 -12.29
N ASP A 555 -54.41 -11.89 -12.32
CA ASP A 555 -53.52 -11.90 -11.15
C ASP A 555 -54.15 -11.07 -10.01
N GLY A 556 -53.79 -11.40 -8.77
CA GLY A 556 -54.08 -10.60 -7.58
C GLY A 556 -52.80 -10.03 -6.98
N ASN A 557 -52.89 -9.44 -5.79
CA ASN A 557 -51.75 -8.93 -5.04
C ASN A 557 -51.95 -9.01 -3.53
N PHE A 558 -50.84 -9.09 -2.78
CA PHE A 558 -50.80 -8.82 -1.34
C PHE A 558 -50.98 -7.33 -1.07
N GLU A 559 -51.22 -6.97 0.19
CA GLU A 559 -51.22 -5.57 0.63
C GLU A 559 -49.78 -5.04 0.63
N TYR A 560 -49.56 -3.84 0.09
CA TYR A 560 -48.25 -3.19 0.07
C TYR A 560 -48.35 -1.68 0.00
N TYR A 561 -47.23 -1.01 0.23
CA TYR A 561 -47.07 0.45 0.18
C TYR A 561 -46.02 0.81 -0.87
N HIS A 562 -46.23 1.89 -1.60
CA HIS A 562 -45.27 2.40 -2.58
C HIS A 562 -44.85 3.82 -2.16
N CYS A 563 -43.58 4.03 -1.90
CA CYS A 563 -43.09 5.36 -1.54
C CYS A 563 -42.97 6.22 -2.80
N ARG A 564 -43.69 7.35 -2.84
CA ARG A 564 -43.70 8.25 -3.99
C ARG A 564 -42.37 8.96 -4.22
N GLU A 565 -41.59 9.14 -3.17
CA GLU A 565 -40.31 9.85 -3.23
C GLU A 565 -39.17 8.96 -3.71
N CYS A 566 -39.05 7.75 -3.15
CA CYS A 566 -37.94 6.84 -3.49
C CYS A 566 -38.30 5.76 -4.53
N GLY A 567 -39.58 5.62 -4.88
CA GLY A 567 -40.06 4.64 -5.89
C GLY A 567 -39.99 3.18 -5.44
N LYS A 568 -39.70 2.93 -4.16
CA LYS A 568 -39.56 1.60 -3.58
C LYS A 568 -40.88 1.10 -2.99
N TYR A 569 -41.00 -0.22 -2.86
CA TYR A 569 -42.17 -0.90 -2.32
C TYR A 569 -41.90 -1.39 -0.91
N PHE A 570 -42.91 -1.41 -0.05
CA PHE A 570 -42.78 -1.76 1.35
C PHE A 570 -43.97 -2.59 1.83
N VAL A 571 -43.74 -3.43 2.83
CA VAL A 571 -44.78 -4.12 3.60
C VAL A 571 -44.81 -3.56 5.02
N ASP A 572 -46.02 -3.37 5.54
CA ASP A 572 -46.22 -2.96 6.93
C ASP A 572 -46.10 -4.18 7.85
N MET A 573 -45.13 -4.13 8.76
CA MET A 573 -44.84 -5.16 9.76
C MET A 573 -45.37 -4.77 11.15
N GLY A 574 -46.25 -3.77 11.24
CA GLY A 574 -46.89 -3.27 12.45
C GLY A 574 -46.16 -2.10 13.09
N GLU A 575 -44.91 -2.31 13.52
CA GLU A 575 -44.08 -1.24 14.10
C GLU A 575 -43.12 -0.59 13.09
N THR A 576 -42.87 -1.26 11.96
CA THR A 576 -41.93 -0.81 10.93
C THR A 576 -42.42 -1.17 9.54
N PHE A 577 -41.88 -0.51 8.51
CA PHE A 577 -42.06 -0.87 7.12
C PHE A 577 -40.78 -1.54 6.61
N GLU A 578 -40.90 -2.71 5.98
CA GLU A 578 -39.77 -3.42 5.35
C GLU A 578 -39.83 -3.29 3.83
N GLU A 579 -38.70 -3.01 3.18
CA GLU A 579 -38.60 -2.89 1.72
C GLU A 579 -38.85 -4.25 1.03
N THR A 580 -39.60 -4.25 -0.07
CA THR A 580 -39.92 -5.42 -0.90
C THR A 580 -39.86 -5.06 -2.39
N THR A 581 -40.18 -6.02 -3.27
CA THR A 581 -40.32 -5.78 -4.71
C THR A 581 -41.76 -6.00 -5.16
N ILE A 582 -42.16 -5.35 -6.26
CA ILE A 582 -43.51 -5.50 -6.82
C ILE A 582 -43.79 -6.95 -7.25
N GLU A 583 -42.78 -7.69 -7.71
CA GLU A 583 -42.93 -9.09 -8.12
C GLU A 583 -43.34 -9.99 -6.95
N ASN A 584 -42.77 -9.75 -5.76
CA ASN A 584 -43.10 -10.50 -4.55
C ASN A 584 -44.54 -10.23 -4.08
N MET A 585 -45.10 -9.08 -4.46
CA MET A 585 -46.46 -8.70 -4.09
C MET A 585 -47.53 -9.28 -5.03
N ILE A 586 -47.17 -9.87 -6.17
CA ILE A 586 -48.13 -10.39 -7.15
C ILE A 586 -48.53 -11.85 -6.84
N ILE A 587 -49.84 -12.11 -6.77
CA ILE A 587 -50.42 -13.45 -6.67
C ILE A 587 -50.86 -13.89 -8.07
N LYS A 588 -50.17 -14.87 -8.66
CA LYS A 588 -50.46 -15.33 -10.02
C LYS A 588 -51.84 -15.98 -10.14
N LYS A 589 -52.52 -15.73 -11.26
CA LYS A 589 -53.83 -16.34 -11.60
C LYS A 589 -53.79 -17.86 -11.50
N THR A 590 -54.89 -18.45 -11.01
CA THR A 590 -54.98 -19.89 -10.71
C THR A 590 -55.26 -20.77 -11.92
N GLY A 591 -55.71 -20.19 -13.04
CA GLY A 591 -56.12 -20.91 -14.24
C GLY A 591 -57.49 -21.58 -14.13
N HIS A 592 -58.02 -22.11 -15.24
CA HIS A 592 -59.33 -22.79 -15.24
C HIS A 592 -59.22 -24.21 -14.67
N ILE A 593 -59.91 -24.46 -13.55
CA ILE A 593 -60.02 -25.79 -12.92
C ILE A 593 -61.34 -26.45 -13.34
N PRO A 594 -61.34 -27.64 -14.00
CA PRO A 594 -62.56 -28.34 -14.39
C PRO A 594 -63.36 -28.81 -13.16
N GLY A 595 -64.67 -28.54 -13.14
CA GLY A 595 -65.59 -29.01 -12.11
C GLY A 595 -66.10 -30.44 -12.35
N GLU A 596 -67.14 -30.85 -11.64
CA GLU A 596 -67.78 -32.16 -11.84
C GLU A 596 -68.46 -32.26 -13.21
N TRP A 597 -68.50 -33.46 -13.78
CA TRP A 597 -69.28 -33.74 -14.98
C TRP A 597 -70.77 -33.68 -14.64
N LYS A 598 -71.52 -32.81 -15.32
CA LYS A 598 -72.97 -32.69 -15.14
C LYS A 598 -73.67 -33.20 -16.39
N VAL A 599 -74.65 -34.07 -16.20
CA VAL A 599 -75.55 -34.51 -17.28
C VAL A 599 -76.37 -33.29 -17.73
N VAL A 600 -76.21 -32.89 -18.99
CA VAL A 600 -77.02 -31.84 -19.62
C VAL A 600 -78.07 -32.41 -20.58
N LYS A 601 -77.85 -33.64 -21.07
CA LYS A 601 -78.84 -34.46 -21.76
C LYS A 601 -78.76 -35.89 -21.22
N PRO A 602 -79.82 -36.48 -20.64
CA PRO A 602 -79.76 -37.85 -20.13
C PRO A 602 -79.76 -38.88 -21.28
N ALA A 603 -79.08 -40.01 -21.08
CA ALA A 603 -79.09 -41.13 -22.02
C ALA A 603 -80.40 -41.92 -21.91
N THR A 604 -80.94 -42.37 -23.05
CA THR A 604 -82.12 -43.24 -23.15
C THR A 604 -81.73 -44.57 -23.79
N SER A 605 -82.66 -45.52 -23.87
CA SER A 605 -82.43 -46.78 -24.62
C SER A 605 -82.22 -46.58 -26.13
N GLU A 606 -82.55 -45.40 -26.67
CA GLU A 606 -82.53 -45.11 -28.11
C GLU A 606 -81.48 -44.04 -28.49
N GLU A 607 -81.01 -43.22 -27.54
CA GLU A 607 -80.01 -42.17 -27.77
C GLU A 607 -79.02 -42.00 -26.61
N ASN A 608 -77.75 -41.67 -26.93
CA ASN A 608 -76.76 -41.28 -25.93
C ASN A 608 -77.14 -39.95 -25.24
N GLY A 609 -76.77 -39.85 -23.96
CA GLY A 609 -76.83 -38.61 -23.20
C GLY A 609 -75.55 -37.79 -23.36
N ILE A 610 -75.56 -36.51 -22.98
CA ILE A 610 -74.43 -35.58 -22.98
C ILE A 610 -74.14 -35.15 -21.54
N MET A 611 -72.86 -35.18 -21.16
CA MET A 611 -72.35 -34.54 -19.96
C MET A 611 -71.38 -33.41 -20.31
N GLU A 612 -71.39 -32.34 -19.51
CA GLU A 612 -70.45 -31.22 -19.63
C GLU A 612 -69.63 -31.02 -18.34
N GLN A 613 -68.42 -30.52 -18.50
CA GLN A 613 -67.53 -30.11 -17.42
C GLN A 613 -67.26 -28.60 -17.55
N ARG A 614 -67.52 -27.83 -16.49
CA ARG A 614 -67.37 -26.36 -16.47
C ARG A 614 -66.38 -25.92 -15.41
N CYS A 615 -65.69 -24.80 -15.63
CA CYS A 615 -64.69 -24.30 -14.69
C CYS A 615 -65.33 -23.97 -13.33
N VAL A 616 -64.76 -24.46 -12.23
CA VAL A 616 -65.29 -24.21 -10.87
C VAL A 616 -65.33 -22.72 -10.54
N GLY A 617 -64.36 -21.94 -11.04
CA GLY A 617 -64.22 -20.52 -10.71
C GLY A 617 -65.09 -19.57 -11.56
N CYS A 618 -65.23 -19.81 -12.87
CA CYS A 618 -65.92 -18.89 -13.80
C CYS A 618 -67.04 -19.54 -14.63
N ASN A 619 -67.32 -20.83 -14.42
CA ASN A 619 -68.38 -21.60 -15.08
C ASN A 619 -68.27 -21.72 -16.62
N LYS A 620 -67.11 -21.32 -17.20
CA LYS A 620 -66.78 -21.50 -18.62
C LYS A 620 -66.77 -22.99 -18.99
N LEU A 621 -67.34 -23.35 -20.14
CA LEU A 621 -67.33 -24.74 -20.64
C LEU A 621 -65.89 -25.19 -20.91
N MET A 622 -65.51 -26.32 -20.33
CA MET A 622 -64.17 -26.89 -20.45
C MET A 622 -64.16 -28.17 -21.29
N ALA A 623 -65.18 -29.02 -21.16
CA ALA A 623 -65.30 -30.27 -21.92
C ALA A 623 -66.77 -30.73 -22.04
N SER A 624 -67.08 -31.49 -23.10
CA SER A 624 -68.39 -32.11 -23.33
C SER A 624 -68.20 -33.51 -23.94
N LYS A 625 -69.02 -34.50 -23.55
CA LYS A 625 -68.96 -35.87 -24.06
C LYS A 625 -70.30 -36.61 -24.00
N GLU A 626 -70.44 -37.65 -24.81
CA GLU A 626 -71.60 -38.55 -24.81
C GLU A 626 -71.44 -39.78 -23.89
N TYR A 627 -72.55 -40.33 -23.36
CA TYR A 627 -72.58 -41.57 -22.54
C TYR A 627 -73.84 -42.43 -22.78
N GLY A 628 -73.76 -43.77 -22.57
CA GLY A 628 -74.84 -44.76 -22.80
C GLY A 628 -75.42 -45.43 -21.55
N PHE A 629 -76.48 -46.26 -21.69
CA PHE A 629 -77.33 -46.80 -20.60
C PHE A 629 -76.93 -48.23 -20.14
N TYR A 630 -76.50 -48.43 -18.87
CA TYR A 630 -76.34 -49.78 -18.25
C TYR A 630 -76.55 -49.78 -16.71
N PRO A 631 -77.21 -50.81 -16.12
CA PRO A 631 -77.54 -50.91 -14.68
C PRO A 631 -76.45 -51.59 -13.79
N GLU A 632 -76.40 -51.21 -12.52
CA GLU A 632 -75.28 -51.34 -11.54
C GLU A 632 -75.10 -52.69 -10.80
N ASN A 633 -73.88 -52.95 -10.27
CA ASN A 633 -73.68 -53.55 -8.93
C ASN A 633 -72.25 -53.30 -8.32
N PRO A 634 -72.08 -52.58 -7.18
CA PRO A 634 -70.77 -52.14 -6.65
C PRO A 634 -70.36 -52.79 -5.31
N LYS A 635 -69.25 -53.57 -5.27
CA LYS A 635 -68.67 -54.09 -4.00
C LYS A 635 -67.14 -54.16 -3.87
N GLU A 636 -66.34 -53.49 -4.72
CA GLU A 636 -64.85 -53.55 -4.63
C GLU A 636 -64.13 -52.33 -4.04
N ASN A 637 -64.77 -51.18 -3.82
CA ASN A 637 -64.03 -49.94 -3.51
C ASN A 637 -63.62 -49.69 -2.05
N VAL A 638 -63.92 -50.59 -1.10
CA VAL A 638 -63.61 -50.36 0.32
C VAL A 638 -62.18 -50.81 0.69
N LYS A 639 -61.61 -51.82 0.01
CA LYS A 639 -60.24 -52.30 0.30
C LYS A 639 -59.15 -51.35 -0.20
N THR A 640 -59.38 -50.68 -1.32
CA THR A 640 -58.41 -49.75 -1.95
C THR A 640 -58.20 -48.49 -1.09
N PHE A 641 -59.26 -48.02 -0.43
CA PHE A 641 -59.21 -46.82 0.42
C PHE A 641 -58.36 -47.02 1.68
N LEU A 642 -58.51 -48.17 2.36
CA LEU A 642 -57.79 -48.46 3.61
C LEU A 642 -56.27 -48.63 3.41
N ASN A 643 -55.84 -49.08 2.23
CA ASN A 643 -54.42 -49.27 1.94
C ASN A 643 -53.70 -47.93 1.67
N ASN A 644 -54.37 -47.00 1.00
CA ASN A 644 -53.83 -45.66 0.73
C ASN A 644 -53.67 -44.84 2.02
N PHE A 645 -54.58 -45.00 2.98
CA PHE A 645 -54.52 -44.27 4.25
C PHE A 645 -53.32 -44.69 5.12
N LYS A 646 -52.98 -45.99 5.16
CA LYS A 646 -51.80 -46.48 5.91
C LYS A 646 -50.48 -45.95 5.35
N ASN A 647 -50.35 -45.81 4.03
CA ASN A 647 -49.13 -45.29 3.41
C ASN A 647 -48.90 -43.80 3.70
N LEU A 648 -49.97 -43.02 3.85
CA LEU A 648 -49.89 -41.59 4.15
C LEU A 648 -49.30 -41.35 5.56
N ILE A 649 -49.74 -42.13 6.56
CA ILE A 649 -49.26 -42.01 7.94
C ILE A 649 -47.78 -42.37 8.04
N LYS A 650 -47.31 -43.36 7.25
CA LYS A 650 -45.90 -43.79 7.27
C LYS A 650 -44.95 -42.70 6.75
N LYS A 651 -45.34 -41.98 5.68
CA LYS A 651 -44.57 -40.83 5.16
C LYS A 651 -44.47 -39.68 6.15
N PHE A 652 -45.52 -39.43 6.93
CA PHE A 652 -45.56 -38.37 7.93
C PHE A 652 -44.53 -38.59 9.05
N PHE A 653 -44.38 -39.83 9.55
CA PHE A 653 -43.41 -40.13 10.61
C PHE A 653 -41.95 -40.17 10.13
N GLU A 654 -41.69 -40.52 8.86
CA GLU A 654 -40.34 -40.42 8.25
C GLU A 654 -39.86 -38.96 8.16
N ILE A 655 -40.74 -38.03 7.80
CA ILE A 655 -40.41 -36.60 7.73
C ILE A 655 -40.06 -36.05 9.12
N ILE A 656 -40.81 -36.44 10.16
CA ILE A 656 -40.54 -36.03 11.55
C ILE A 656 -39.21 -36.62 12.06
N LYS A 657 -38.88 -37.86 11.68
CA LYS A 657 -37.62 -38.51 12.08
C LYS A 657 -36.38 -37.84 11.47
N ASN A 658 -36.47 -37.34 10.23
CA ASN A 658 -35.38 -36.61 9.57
C ASN A 658 -35.15 -35.20 10.14
N ILE A 659 -36.14 -34.60 10.79
CA ILE A 659 -36.02 -33.28 11.43
C ILE A 659 -35.39 -33.39 12.84
N LEU A 660 -35.53 -34.54 13.51
CA LEU A 660 -35.03 -34.76 14.89
C LEU A 660 -33.62 -35.37 14.98
N ILE A 661 -33.10 -35.94 13.88
CA ILE A 661 -31.73 -36.48 13.80
C ILE A 661 -30.98 -35.65 12.77
N GLY A 662 -30.35 -34.56 13.23
CA GLY A 662 -29.57 -33.67 12.38
C GLY A 662 -28.51 -34.43 11.57
N ARG A 663 -28.58 -34.28 10.26
CA ARG A 663 -27.47 -34.46 9.34
C ARG A 663 -27.23 -33.13 8.65
#